data_AF-A0A936VXU6-F1
#
_entry.id   AF-A0A936VXU6-F1
#
_cell.length_a   1.000
_cell.length_b   1.000
_cell.length_c   1.000
_cell.angle_alpha   90.00
_cell.angle_beta   90.00
_cell.angle_gamma   90.00
#
_symmetry.space_group_name_H-M   'P 1'
#
loop_
_entity.id
_entity.type
_entity.pdbx_description
1 polymer ?
#
loop_
_entity_poly.entity_id
_entity_poly.type
_entity_poly.pdbx_seq_one_letter_code
_entity_poly.pdbx_strand_id
1 'polypeptide(L)'
;MNLTVSKINLKISLLGISNNEESALIQTLDSDEKKMLWNWSGLTIQNKKLLSHLFKKIKFPCDFFLHGVTFHDTTLTCESYICMPDFLIDVTSIAECISSKGVNPYKFLIHLFHYEPMSLSLLIGSTINDIFDELMVNPELTFDDRIQAAFYKSPLSFCLLSEDQVIEFFNVCKNHFGNLQKAYSAHLKSWKEKSESYSLEPAFYSVEYGIQGRLDALFTEVGGQKIILELKSGKPYKVNEHGINFNHSAQVMMYSMMMNCINKLYSNKSYLLYSSLYDDALKYSPFDTELQSDIIYARNSILFIQLSLSKHDQDHKHFLDLLHEGIYTNAESFTKQKAQEFIHIYKNQRATTKEYTKRIISFIALEQLNTKLGKSNANGNLGLSALWLLSDKEKSDLYSIIQELTIEDILFEESEFPILILKNNNSQLHNFRIGDTLVLYENLNVKNAVLHQQVYKSTLINIIEDKYFVRLRSRIFSDIEKHVNKTWNLEHDLLDKSFIYAYQNIFHFMKSSDANQDLWLGVIPPRIPLTTHKVNYANIDHEFNHIISLLVNARDYFLLWGPPGTGKTSVIVKYTTRYLVESLHENVLLLAYTNRAVDEMCDALCSHGEEWIESFVRIGSRYAIKPEYADNLFDTQIRKLKNRKEIKQFLDSKKIICATIASILGKKELFQLKQFDTVIIDEASQILEPQLIGLLGQFKRIIFIGDHLQLPAVSLQSEEEANINTEELKTIGISNFNQSLFERLYLRCKNQGWSHGYAILNRQGRMNPEIMAFPSKMFYENKLELLPSLNKSSQLFDQFKITHHVNHALVSNRMIFISSTTSNTETIPDYKTNKIEAHLICRIVSQLNILYTQNNIEWTTDSCGVITPFRAQISNIVKELKENKLDHLALTIDTVERYQGGARDIIILSTCITNSELLDQISSLNHEGLDRKLNVAVTRTRELFILVGNKEALSMNENYKKLIASCIEISLEDEDHNG
;
A
#
# COMPACT_ATOMS: atom_id res chain seq x y z
N MET A 1 17.87 -35.21 44.47
CA MET A 1 18.39 -34.04 43.73
C MET A 1 17.26 -33.54 42.85
N ASN A 2 16.53 -32.51 43.30
CA ASN A 2 15.50 -31.85 42.51
C ASN A 2 16.19 -30.95 41.49
N LEU A 3 16.31 -31.41 40.24
CA LEU A 3 16.61 -30.54 39.11
C LEU A 3 15.43 -29.59 38.96
N THR A 4 15.59 -28.34 39.37
CA THR A 4 14.74 -27.23 38.93
C THR A 4 14.81 -27.19 37.40
N VAL A 5 13.82 -27.77 36.74
CA VAL A 5 13.67 -27.70 35.27
C VAL A 5 13.45 -26.23 34.95
N SER A 6 14.45 -25.57 34.38
CA SER A 6 14.31 -24.21 33.88
C SER A 6 13.30 -24.25 32.73
N LYS A 7 12.14 -23.62 32.92
CA LYS A 7 11.15 -23.41 31.86
C LYS A 7 11.79 -22.53 30.78
N ILE A 8 11.70 -22.96 29.53
CA ILE A 8 12.23 -22.21 28.38
C ILE A 8 11.11 -21.82 27.42
N ASN A 9 11.38 -20.82 26.59
CA ASN A 9 10.52 -20.49 25.46
C ASN A 9 11.16 -21.04 24.18
N LEU A 10 10.35 -21.50 23.23
CA LEU A 10 10.83 -22.26 22.07
C LEU A 10 10.02 -21.97 20.80
N LYS A 11 10.69 -21.61 19.70
CA LYS A 11 10.07 -21.58 18.37
C LYS A 11 10.11 -22.99 17.77
N ILE A 12 8.97 -23.46 17.28
CA ILE A 12 8.81 -24.79 16.68
C ILE A 12 8.10 -24.69 15.33
N SER A 13 8.29 -25.70 14.49
CA SER A 13 7.43 -25.95 13.34
C SER A 13 6.58 -27.19 13.59
N LEU A 14 5.27 -27.03 13.49
CA LEU A 14 4.29 -28.10 13.63
C LEU A 14 4.17 -28.85 12.31
N LEU A 15 4.48 -30.14 12.33
CA LEU A 15 4.55 -30.98 11.12
C LEU A 15 3.26 -31.77 10.86
N GLY A 16 2.51 -32.09 11.90
CA GLY A 16 1.26 -32.83 11.80
C GLY A 16 0.69 -33.20 13.18
N ILE A 17 -0.58 -33.57 13.22
CA ILE A 17 -1.32 -33.87 14.46
C ILE A 17 -1.46 -35.39 14.62
N SER A 18 -1.42 -35.89 15.85
CA SER A 18 -1.67 -37.31 16.14
C SER A 18 -3.16 -37.68 15.98
N ASN A 19 -3.44 -38.95 15.64
CA ASN A 19 -4.81 -39.44 15.38
C ASN A 19 -5.80 -39.24 16.54
N ASN A 20 -5.32 -39.10 17.78
CA ASN A 20 -6.14 -38.88 18.97
C ASN A 20 -6.36 -37.39 19.30
N GLU A 21 -5.81 -36.44 18.52
CA GLU A 21 -5.88 -35.00 18.80
C GLU A 21 -5.50 -34.65 20.26
N GLU A 22 -4.44 -35.25 20.78
CA GLU A 22 -3.88 -34.91 22.11
C GLU A 22 -2.39 -34.55 22.05
N SER A 23 -1.78 -34.74 20.89
CA SER A 23 -0.38 -34.39 20.66
C SER A 23 -0.13 -34.04 19.20
N ALA A 24 1.02 -33.44 18.92
CA ALA A 24 1.45 -33.17 17.56
C ALA A 24 2.95 -33.37 17.38
N LEU A 25 3.32 -33.82 16.18
CA LEU A 25 4.71 -33.95 15.77
C LEU A 25 5.26 -32.56 15.46
N ILE A 26 6.37 -32.22 16.10
CA ILE A 26 7.00 -30.90 15.97
C ILE A 26 8.49 -31.05 15.65
N GLN A 27 9.05 -30.00 15.08
CA GLN A 27 10.49 -29.83 14.89
C GLN A 27 10.92 -28.53 15.57
N THR A 28 11.98 -28.59 16.38
CA THR A 28 12.57 -27.40 16.99
C THR A 28 13.35 -26.61 15.94
N LEU A 29 13.13 -25.29 15.88
CA LEU A 29 13.84 -24.43 14.92
C LEU A 29 15.18 -23.90 15.46
N ASP A 30 15.39 -23.95 16.78
CA ASP A 30 16.51 -23.30 17.47
C ASP A 30 17.53 -24.27 18.12
N SER A 31 17.33 -25.60 18.03
CA SER A 31 18.23 -26.63 18.58
C SER A 31 18.29 -27.86 17.69
N ASP A 32 19.45 -28.52 17.59
CA ASP A 32 19.76 -29.74 16.80
C ASP A 32 18.50 -30.52 16.40
N GLU A 33 18.19 -30.58 15.10
CA GLU A 33 16.94 -31.03 14.45
C GLU A 33 16.30 -32.32 15.04
N LYS A 34 15.75 -32.22 16.26
CA LYS A 34 15.08 -33.33 16.95
C LYS A 34 13.59 -33.18 16.77
N LYS A 35 12.99 -34.17 16.12
CA LYS A 35 11.54 -34.34 16.09
C LYS A 35 11.07 -34.75 17.49
N MET A 36 10.07 -34.06 18.01
CA MET A 36 9.48 -34.31 19.33
C MET A 36 7.96 -34.35 19.24
N LEU A 37 7.31 -34.86 20.30
CA LEU A 37 5.86 -34.80 20.45
C LEU A 37 5.48 -33.68 21.42
N TRP A 38 4.71 -32.70 20.94
CA TRP A 38 4.10 -31.69 21.80
C TRP A 38 2.78 -32.23 22.36
N ASN A 39 2.71 -32.42 23.68
CA ASN A 39 1.50 -32.74 24.42
C ASN A 39 0.94 -31.45 25.05
N TRP A 40 -0.28 -31.08 24.71
CA TRP A 40 -0.90 -29.83 25.20
C TRP A 40 -1.64 -29.98 26.53
N SER A 41 -1.41 -31.03 27.31
CA SER A 41 -2.01 -31.22 28.65
C SER A 41 -1.79 -30.04 29.59
N GLY A 42 -0.66 -29.32 29.46
CA GLY A 42 -0.33 -28.10 30.20
C GLY A 42 -1.16 -26.86 29.86
N LEU A 43 -1.90 -26.87 28.73
CA LEU A 43 -2.72 -25.72 28.32
C LEU A 43 -4.05 -25.65 29.09
N THR A 44 -4.56 -24.43 29.25
CA THR A 44 -5.92 -24.20 29.76
C THR A 44 -6.97 -24.79 28.82
N ILE A 45 -8.16 -25.12 29.35
CA ILE A 45 -9.26 -25.73 28.57
C ILE A 45 -9.65 -24.84 27.38
N GLN A 46 -9.69 -23.52 27.57
CA GLN A 46 -10.02 -22.57 26.50
C GLN A 46 -8.97 -22.57 25.38
N ASN A 47 -7.69 -22.56 25.74
CA ASN A 47 -6.59 -22.61 24.77
C ASN A 47 -6.54 -23.95 24.02
N LYS A 48 -6.85 -25.08 24.68
CA LYS A 48 -6.99 -26.40 24.03
C LYS A 48 -8.09 -26.41 22.97
N LYS A 49 -9.27 -25.85 23.31
CA LYS A 49 -10.39 -25.73 22.35
C LYS A 49 -10.05 -24.82 21.18
N LEU A 50 -9.40 -23.69 21.43
CA LEU A 50 -8.97 -22.79 20.35
C LEU A 50 -7.93 -23.48 19.45
N LEU A 51 -6.98 -24.22 20.04
CA LEU A 51 -5.95 -24.93 19.29
C LEU A 51 -6.56 -25.97 18.34
N SER A 52 -7.54 -26.75 18.80
CA SER A 52 -8.24 -27.72 17.94
C SER A 52 -9.05 -27.05 16.83
N HIS A 53 -9.58 -25.84 17.05
CA HIS A 53 -10.21 -25.05 15.99
C HIS A 53 -9.20 -24.50 14.98
N LEU A 54 -8.05 -24.00 15.44
CA LEU A 54 -6.96 -23.52 14.59
C LEU A 54 -6.41 -24.63 13.68
N PHE A 55 -6.27 -25.84 14.20
CA PHE A 55 -5.83 -27.02 13.44
C PHE A 55 -6.69 -27.34 12.22
N LYS A 56 -7.98 -26.99 12.25
CA LYS A 56 -8.88 -27.15 11.10
C LYS A 56 -8.70 -26.07 10.02
N LYS A 57 -7.87 -25.05 10.29
CA LYS A 57 -7.74 -23.85 9.44
C LYS A 57 -6.32 -23.62 8.94
N ILE A 58 -5.29 -23.97 9.70
CA ILE A 58 -3.90 -23.85 9.29
C ILE A 58 -3.51 -24.90 8.24
N LYS A 59 -2.48 -24.59 7.44
CA LYS A 59 -1.79 -25.56 6.56
C LYS A 59 -0.50 -26.02 7.24
N PHE A 60 -0.10 -27.28 7.06
CA PHE A 60 1.16 -27.80 7.60
C PHE A 60 2.27 -27.75 6.54
N PRO A 61 3.54 -27.51 6.92
CA PRO A 61 3.99 -27.16 8.28
C PRO A 61 3.56 -25.75 8.69
N CYS A 62 3.38 -25.52 10.00
CA CYS A 62 2.99 -24.23 10.56
C CYS A 62 3.83 -23.89 11.79
N ASP A 63 4.35 -22.67 11.88
CA ASP A 63 5.20 -22.27 12.99
C ASP A 63 4.40 -21.85 14.22
N PHE A 64 4.92 -22.20 15.40
CA PHE A 64 4.39 -21.83 16.71
C PHE A 64 5.53 -21.33 17.60
N PHE A 65 5.18 -20.46 18.55
CA PHE A 65 6.07 -20.09 19.64
C PHE A 65 5.47 -20.58 20.96
N LEU A 66 6.19 -21.45 21.67
CA LEU A 66 5.74 -22.07 22.92
C LEU A 66 6.36 -21.36 24.12
N HIS A 67 5.54 -21.07 25.13
CA HIS A 67 5.95 -20.39 26.36
C HIS A 67 5.90 -21.35 27.55
N GLY A 68 6.89 -21.27 28.43
CA GLY A 68 6.93 -22.08 29.66
C GLY A 68 7.12 -23.58 29.40
N VAL A 69 7.94 -23.94 28.41
CA VAL A 69 8.15 -25.32 27.95
C VAL A 69 8.85 -26.15 29.04
N THR A 70 8.31 -27.35 29.27
CA THR A 70 8.89 -28.39 30.12
C THR A 70 9.11 -29.66 29.29
N PHE A 71 10.33 -30.21 29.34
CA PHE A 71 10.72 -31.41 28.60
C PHE A 71 10.52 -32.69 29.42
N HIS A 72 10.03 -33.73 28.75
CA HIS A 72 9.85 -35.08 29.28
C HIS A 72 10.28 -36.11 28.21
N ASP A 73 11.56 -36.50 28.21
CA ASP A 73 12.17 -37.42 27.23
C ASP A 73 11.91 -37.03 25.77
N THR A 74 10.98 -37.71 25.09
CA THR A 74 10.60 -37.47 23.68
C THR A 74 9.37 -36.55 23.54
N THR A 75 8.83 -36.09 24.67
CA THR A 75 7.63 -35.26 24.74
C THR A 75 7.91 -33.92 25.40
N LEU A 76 7.12 -32.90 25.08
CA LEU A 76 7.15 -31.63 25.80
C LEU A 76 5.74 -31.13 26.11
N THR A 77 5.63 -30.34 27.17
CA THR A 77 4.42 -29.58 27.52
C THR A 77 4.75 -28.08 27.58
N CYS A 78 3.75 -27.22 27.46
CA CYS A 78 3.91 -25.76 27.59
C CYS A 78 2.73 -25.15 28.35
N GLU A 79 2.91 -23.92 28.82
CA GLU A 79 1.89 -23.16 29.54
C GLU A 79 0.98 -22.39 28.58
N SER A 80 1.57 -21.85 27.51
CA SER A 80 0.84 -21.17 26.45
C SER A 80 1.56 -21.27 25.10
N TYR A 81 0.89 -20.81 24.04
CA TYR A 81 1.41 -20.86 22.67
C TYR A 81 0.97 -19.63 21.87
N ILE A 82 1.76 -19.29 20.86
CA ILE A 82 1.42 -18.33 19.81
C ILE A 82 1.43 -19.08 18.49
N CYS A 83 0.27 -19.16 17.83
CA CYS A 83 0.15 -19.77 16.51
C CYS A 83 0.55 -18.76 15.43
N MET A 84 1.32 -19.13 14.41
CA MET A 84 1.79 -18.20 13.36
C MET A 84 2.38 -16.91 13.95
N PRO A 85 3.48 -17.01 14.71
CA PRO A 85 4.09 -15.87 15.42
C PRO A 85 4.52 -14.73 14.48
N ASP A 86 4.79 -15.03 13.21
CA ASP A 86 5.17 -14.04 12.22
C ASP A 86 3.99 -13.17 11.70
N PHE A 87 2.73 -13.55 12.01
CA PHE A 87 1.55 -12.72 11.75
C PHE A 87 1.38 -11.69 12.88
N LEU A 88 1.98 -10.51 12.74
CA LEU A 88 1.89 -9.48 13.77
C LEU A 88 0.50 -8.82 13.82
N ILE A 89 -0.06 -8.73 15.03
CA ILE A 89 -1.33 -8.05 15.33
C ILE A 89 -1.04 -6.81 16.19
N ASP A 90 -1.70 -5.70 15.90
CA ASP A 90 -1.55 -4.47 16.68
C ASP A 90 -2.02 -4.65 18.13
N VAL A 91 -1.22 -4.17 19.08
CA VAL A 91 -1.52 -4.17 20.52
C VAL A 91 -2.90 -3.58 20.81
N THR A 92 -3.29 -2.50 20.12
CA THR A 92 -4.60 -1.85 20.31
C THR A 92 -5.76 -2.78 19.96
N SER A 93 -5.65 -3.54 18.86
CA SER A 93 -6.68 -4.49 18.41
C SER A 93 -6.93 -5.60 19.43
N ILE A 94 -5.84 -6.09 20.06
CA ILE A 94 -5.93 -7.13 21.10
C ILE A 94 -6.51 -6.54 22.39
N ALA A 95 -6.01 -5.37 22.81
CA ALA A 95 -6.43 -4.70 24.04
C ALA A 95 -7.93 -4.39 24.05
N GLU A 96 -8.49 -3.96 22.90
CA GLU A 96 -9.92 -3.67 22.79
C GLU A 96 -10.82 -4.88 23.03
N CYS A 97 -10.31 -6.10 22.80
CA CYS A 97 -11.02 -7.35 23.03
C CYS A 97 -11.08 -7.75 24.51
N ILE A 98 -10.40 -7.04 25.41
CA ILE A 98 -10.30 -7.36 26.85
C ILE A 98 -11.07 -6.31 27.65
N SER A 99 -11.95 -6.77 28.54
CA SER A 99 -12.81 -5.89 29.34
C SER A 99 -13.03 -6.47 30.74
N SER A 100 -13.71 -5.70 31.60
CA SER A 100 -14.13 -6.19 32.93
C SER A 100 -15.10 -7.38 32.89
N LYS A 101 -15.59 -7.77 31.70
CA LYS A 101 -16.46 -8.93 31.49
C LYS A 101 -15.71 -10.15 30.91
N GLY A 102 -14.39 -10.07 30.81
CA GLY A 102 -13.52 -11.06 30.18
C GLY A 102 -13.16 -10.72 28.74
N VAL A 103 -12.59 -11.72 28.05
CA VAL A 103 -12.10 -11.63 26.67
C VAL A 103 -13.22 -11.89 25.66
N ASN A 104 -13.41 -10.99 24.70
CA ASN A 104 -14.30 -11.18 23.55
C ASN A 104 -13.59 -10.78 22.23
N PRO A 105 -13.00 -11.74 21.51
CA PRO A 105 -12.24 -11.47 20.29
C PRO A 105 -13.14 -11.05 19.11
N TYR A 106 -14.45 -11.28 19.17
CA TYR A 106 -15.36 -10.91 18.08
C TYR A 106 -15.59 -9.40 17.96
N LYS A 107 -15.14 -8.61 18.94
CA LYS A 107 -15.11 -7.14 18.81
C LYS A 107 -14.21 -6.70 17.66
N PHE A 108 -13.05 -7.36 17.49
CA PHE A 108 -12.17 -7.16 16.34
C PHE A 108 -12.92 -7.35 15.01
N LEU A 109 -13.70 -8.43 14.88
CA LEU A 109 -14.46 -8.73 13.66
C LEU A 109 -15.41 -7.59 13.29
N ILE A 110 -16.16 -7.06 14.25
CA ILE A 110 -17.11 -5.96 13.98
C ILE A 110 -16.37 -4.65 13.68
N HIS A 111 -15.22 -4.39 14.31
CA HIS A 111 -14.42 -3.20 14.01
C HIS A 111 -13.88 -3.19 12.57
N LEU A 112 -13.64 -4.35 11.95
CA LEU A 112 -13.24 -4.41 10.53
C LEU A 112 -14.28 -3.75 9.59
N PHE A 113 -15.57 -3.94 9.86
CA PHE A 113 -16.64 -3.54 8.93
C PHE A 113 -17.19 -2.13 9.21
N HIS A 114 -17.08 -1.64 10.42
CA HIS A 114 -17.68 -0.36 10.80
C HIS A 114 -16.67 0.78 10.67
N TYR A 115 -17.02 1.81 9.89
CA TYR A 115 -16.30 3.08 9.91
C TYR A 115 -16.72 3.89 11.13
N GLU A 116 -15.73 4.34 11.91
CA GLU A 116 -15.94 5.31 12.98
C GLU A 116 -15.51 6.69 12.47
N PRO A 117 -16.44 7.63 12.22
CA PRO A 117 -16.07 8.99 11.89
C PRO A 117 -15.31 9.62 13.05
N MET A 118 -14.43 10.59 12.76
CA MET A 118 -13.71 11.31 13.79
C MET A 118 -14.70 12.00 14.74
N SER A 119 -14.85 11.46 15.95
CA SER A 119 -15.72 11.99 16.99
C SER A 119 -15.02 13.08 17.79
N LEU A 120 -15.78 13.87 18.56
CA LEU A 120 -15.23 14.83 19.50
C LEU A 120 -14.20 14.18 20.45
N SER A 121 -14.51 12.99 20.98
CA SER A 121 -13.61 12.26 21.88
C SER A 121 -12.31 11.82 21.21
N LEU A 122 -12.36 11.39 19.94
CA LEU A 122 -11.16 11.02 19.17
C LEU A 122 -10.30 12.25 18.85
N LEU A 123 -10.94 13.38 18.51
CA LEU A 123 -10.25 14.64 18.24
C LEU A 123 -9.57 15.18 19.51
N ILE A 124 -10.26 15.13 20.66
CA ILE A 124 -9.71 15.45 21.99
C ILE A 124 -8.51 14.54 22.29
N GLY A 125 -8.66 13.22 22.13
CA GLY A 125 -7.58 12.26 22.37
C GLY A 125 -6.35 12.52 21.52
N SER A 126 -6.52 12.70 20.21
CA SER A 126 -5.42 13.04 19.30
C SER A 126 -4.74 14.36 19.68
N THR A 127 -5.52 15.37 20.08
CA THR A 127 -4.97 16.68 20.48
C THR A 127 -4.19 16.59 21.80
N ILE A 128 -4.63 15.75 22.73
CA ILE A 128 -3.96 15.54 24.01
C ILE A 128 -2.63 14.80 23.84
N ASN A 129 -2.57 13.78 22.98
CA ASN A 129 -1.30 13.12 22.65
C ASN A 129 -0.32 14.12 22.02
N ASP A 130 -0.81 14.93 21.09
CA ASP A 130 -0.03 16.02 20.49
C ASP A 130 0.48 17.05 21.50
N ILE A 131 -0.34 17.44 22.48
CA ILE A 131 0.06 18.33 23.58
C ILE A 131 1.13 17.67 24.44
N PHE A 132 0.94 16.39 24.78
CA PHE A 132 1.90 15.64 25.59
C PHE A 132 3.26 15.54 24.90
N ASP A 133 3.28 15.18 23.62
CA ASP A 133 4.51 15.07 22.84
C ASP A 133 5.27 16.39 22.81
N GLU A 134 4.55 17.49 22.55
CA GLU A 134 5.13 18.83 22.51
C GLU A 134 5.62 19.27 23.89
N LEU A 135 4.86 19.02 24.96
CA LEU A 135 5.26 19.36 26.34
C LEU A 135 6.53 18.61 26.77
N MET A 136 6.70 17.38 26.31
CA MET A 136 7.90 16.59 26.58
C MET A 136 9.15 17.18 25.91
N VAL A 137 9.01 17.88 24.79
CA VAL A 137 10.09 18.58 24.07
C VAL A 137 10.30 19.99 24.59
N ASN A 138 9.22 20.77 24.68
CA ASN A 138 9.17 22.17 25.05
C ASN A 138 8.35 22.35 26.34
N PRO A 139 9.00 22.42 27.52
CA PRO A 139 8.32 22.61 28.79
C PRO A 139 7.64 23.98 28.94
N GLU A 140 8.02 24.96 28.11
CA GLU A 140 7.45 26.33 28.11
C GLU A 140 6.25 26.47 27.15
N LEU A 141 5.77 25.35 26.59
CA LEU A 141 4.61 25.31 25.69
C LEU A 141 3.44 26.11 26.27
N THR A 142 2.78 26.90 25.42
CA THR A 142 1.52 27.57 25.75
C THR A 142 0.32 26.80 25.18
N PHE A 143 -0.83 26.93 25.82
CA PHE A 143 -2.05 26.26 25.36
C PHE A 143 -2.54 26.78 24.01
N ASP A 144 -2.49 28.10 23.80
CA ASP A 144 -3.06 28.76 22.63
C ASP A 144 -2.30 28.36 21.35
N ASP A 145 -0.97 28.31 21.39
CA ASP A 145 -0.13 27.89 20.25
C ASP A 145 -0.48 26.46 19.79
N ARG A 146 -0.67 25.54 20.76
CA ARG A 146 -0.89 24.12 20.44
C ARG A 146 -2.31 23.84 19.95
N ILE A 147 -3.31 24.55 20.47
CA ILE A 147 -4.69 24.39 20.00
C ILE A 147 -4.86 24.89 18.56
N GLN A 148 -4.17 25.97 18.18
CA GLN A 148 -4.18 26.42 16.79
C GLN A 148 -3.57 25.36 15.85
N ALA A 149 -2.47 24.72 16.25
CA ALA A 149 -1.88 23.63 15.49
C ALA A 149 -2.84 22.42 15.36
N ALA A 150 -3.58 22.09 16.43
CA ALA A 150 -4.56 21.00 16.41
C ALA A 150 -5.67 21.25 15.37
N PHE A 151 -6.14 22.48 15.22
CA PHE A 151 -7.11 22.85 14.19
C PHE A 151 -6.62 22.54 12.77
N TYR A 152 -5.40 22.97 12.44
CA TYR A 152 -4.82 22.74 11.11
C TYR A 152 -4.44 21.28 10.84
N LYS A 153 -4.25 20.47 11.88
CA LYS A 153 -4.03 19.02 11.74
C LYS A 153 -5.28 18.25 11.36
N SER A 154 -6.48 18.69 11.77
CA SER A 154 -7.74 17.98 11.50
C SER A 154 -8.90 18.92 11.09
N PRO A 155 -8.70 19.76 10.05
CA PRO A 155 -9.60 20.87 9.73
C PRO A 155 -11.02 20.42 9.33
N LEU A 156 -11.14 19.32 8.58
CA LEU A 156 -12.44 18.79 8.14
C LEU A 156 -13.27 18.31 9.35
N SER A 157 -12.63 17.63 10.30
CA SER A 157 -13.29 17.15 11.52
C SER A 157 -13.84 18.30 12.34
N PHE A 158 -13.09 19.40 12.51
CA PHE A 158 -13.60 20.61 13.17
C PHE A 158 -14.78 21.25 12.43
N CYS A 159 -14.84 21.15 11.11
CA CYS A 159 -15.96 21.67 10.32
C CYS A 159 -17.26 20.88 10.53
N LEU A 160 -17.16 19.61 10.95
CA LEU A 160 -18.31 18.76 11.28
C LEU A 160 -18.85 18.99 12.70
N LEU A 161 -18.07 19.58 13.60
CA LEU A 161 -18.50 19.86 14.97
C LEU A 161 -19.50 21.02 15.05
N SER A 162 -20.47 20.91 15.96
CA SER A 162 -21.33 22.03 16.35
C SER A 162 -20.55 23.11 17.11
N GLU A 163 -21.14 24.28 17.33
CA GLU A 163 -20.52 25.33 18.14
C GLU A 163 -20.30 24.88 19.59
N ASP A 164 -21.30 24.24 20.20
CA ASP A 164 -21.21 23.69 21.56
C ASP A 164 -20.08 22.66 21.68
N GLN A 165 -19.92 21.78 20.68
CA GLN A 165 -18.86 20.78 20.67
C GLN A 165 -17.47 21.40 20.54
N VAL A 166 -17.32 22.52 19.83
CA VAL A 166 -16.04 23.24 19.75
C VAL A 166 -15.71 23.93 21.08
N ILE A 167 -16.71 24.49 21.75
CA ILE A 167 -16.54 25.07 23.09
C ILE A 167 -16.15 23.95 24.08
N GLU A 168 -16.84 22.81 24.03
CA GLU A 168 -16.52 21.64 24.82
C GLU A 168 -15.09 21.16 24.55
N PHE A 169 -14.71 21.00 23.29
CA PHE A 169 -13.35 20.64 22.88
C PHE A 169 -12.30 21.53 23.55
N PHE A 170 -12.44 22.85 23.42
CA PHE A 170 -11.48 23.81 23.96
C PHE A 170 -11.39 23.72 25.49
N ASN A 171 -12.53 23.70 26.18
CA ASN A 171 -12.57 23.63 27.64
C ASN A 171 -11.96 22.34 28.17
N VAL A 172 -12.29 21.20 27.53
CA VAL A 172 -11.72 19.91 27.89
C VAL A 172 -10.21 19.91 27.67
N CYS A 173 -9.73 20.26 26.47
CA CYS A 173 -8.30 20.30 26.17
C CYS A 173 -7.53 21.25 27.11
N LYS A 174 -8.12 22.39 27.52
CA LYS A 174 -7.49 23.31 28.48
C LYS A 174 -7.27 22.68 29.85
N ASN A 175 -8.24 21.92 30.33
CA ASN A 175 -8.11 21.17 31.59
C ASN A 175 -7.03 20.08 31.46
N HIS A 176 -7.03 19.33 30.36
CA HIS A 176 -6.00 18.33 30.09
C HIS A 176 -4.59 18.92 30.03
N PHE A 177 -4.44 20.08 29.40
CA PHE A 177 -3.17 20.79 29.32
C PHE A 177 -2.62 21.12 30.72
N GLY A 178 -3.44 21.68 31.61
CA GLY A 178 -3.04 21.95 33.01
C GLY A 178 -2.68 20.67 33.78
N ASN A 179 -3.45 19.58 33.59
CA ASN A 179 -3.15 18.29 34.21
C ASN A 179 -1.82 17.70 33.72
N LEU A 180 -1.53 17.80 32.42
CA LEU A 180 -0.28 17.34 31.83
C LEU A 180 0.91 18.15 32.33
N GLN A 181 0.80 19.48 32.45
CA GLN A 181 1.86 20.32 33.03
C GLN A 181 2.19 19.93 34.48
N LYS A 182 1.15 19.63 35.28
CA LYS A 182 1.32 19.13 36.65
C LYS A 182 2.02 17.76 36.65
N ALA A 183 1.56 16.81 35.83
CA ALA A 183 2.17 15.48 35.73
C ALA A 183 3.63 15.55 35.26
N TYR A 184 3.93 16.43 34.31
CA TYR A 184 5.29 16.68 33.84
C TYR A 184 6.19 17.16 34.98
N SER A 185 5.76 18.19 35.70
CA SER A 185 6.52 18.78 36.80
C SER A 185 6.71 17.83 37.98
N ALA A 186 5.69 17.01 38.27
CA ALA A 186 5.70 16.09 39.41
C ALA A 186 6.52 14.82 39.17
N HIS A 187 6.52 14.29 37.93
CA HIS A 187 7.09 12.97 37.64
C HIS A 187 8.00 12.97 36.41
N LEU A 188 7.47 13.38 35.25
CA LEU A 188 8.12 13.11 33.95
C LEU A 188 9.43 13.88 33.78
N LYS A 189 9.53 15.10 34.34
CA LYS A 189 10.77 15.88 34.34
C LYS A 189 11.90 15.11 35.03
N SER A 190 11.66 14.59 36.22
CA SER A 190 12.68 13.81 36.94
C SER A 190 13.02 12.50 36.21
N TRP A 191 12.06 11.85 35.57
CA TRP A 191 12.33 10.62 34.80
C TRP A 191 13.21 10.93 33.59
N LYS A 192 12.89 11.99 32.85
CA LYS A 192 13.68 12.48 31.72
C LYS A 192 15.11 12.81 32.14
N GLU A 193 15.30 13.54 33.23
CA GLU A 193 16.62 13.95 33.74
C GLU A 193 17.47 12.78 34.26
N LYS A 194 16.84 11.71 34.79
CA LYS A 194 17.55 10.54 35.32
C LYS A 194 17.81 9.44 34.29
N SER A 195 17.17 9.52 33.13
CA SER A 195 17.27 8.51 32.08
C SER A 195 18.48 8.78 31.19
N GLU A 196 19.15 7.71 30.76
CA GLU A 196 20.22 7.79 29.75
C GLU A 196 19.66 8.14 28.36
N SER A 197 18.42 7.73 28.10
CA SER A 197 17.66 8.05 26.89
C SER A 197 16.16 8.01 27.13
N TYR A 198 15.42 8.72 26.29
CA TYR A 198 13.96 8.62 26.21
C TYR A 198 13.50 8.72 24.75
N SER A 199 12.36 8.11 24.43
CA SER A 199 11.76 8.14 23.10
C SER A 199 10.25 8.40 23.22
N LEU A 200 9.70 9.21 22.31
CA LEU A 200 8.25 9.34 22.15
C LEU A 200 7.79 8.60 20.89
N GLU A 201 6.60 8.02 20.98
CA GLU A 201 6.04 7.17 19.93
C GLU A 201 6.95 6.01 19.44
N PRO A 202 7.77 5.33 20.29
CA PRO A 202 8.66 4.28 19.79
C PRO A 202 7.86 3.03 19.38
N ALA A 203 8.21 2.48 18.21
CA ALA A 203 7.56 1.30 17.64
C ALA A 203 8.44 0.05 17.75
N PHE A 204 7.80 -1.10 18.00
CA PHE A 204 8.47 -2.39 18.18
C PHE A 204 7.70 -3.54 17.53
N TYR A 205 8.43 -4.58 17.15
CA TYR A 205 7.91 -5.86 16.67
C TYR A 205 8.27 -6.98 17.66
N SER A 206 7.35 -7.90 17.92
CA SER A 206 7.62 -9.10 18.71
C SER A 206 7.02 -10.33 18.05
N VAL A 207 7.90 -11.16 17.47
CA VAL A 207 7.53 -12.48 16.91
C VAL A 207 7.19 -13.46 18.04
N GLU A 208 7.86 -13.37 19.18
CA GLU A 208 7.62 -14.23 20.35
C GLU A 208 6.15 -14.19 20.85
N TYR A 209 5.50 -13.03 20.75
CA TYR A 209 4.08 -12.86 21.07
C TYR A 209 3.20 -12.64 19.84
N GLY A 210 3.78 -12.52 18.65
CA GLY A 210 3.08 -12.22 17.40
C GLY A 210 2.31 -10.90 17.45
N ILE A 211 2.93 -9.86 18.01
CA ILE A 211 2.35 -8.52 18.21
C ILE A 211 3.29 -7.42 17.72
N GLN A 212 2.70 -6.27 17.38
CA GLN A 212 3.42 -5.03 17.12
C GLN A 212 2.72 -3.88 17.83
N GLY A 213 3.45 -2.83 18.18
CA GLY A 213 2.84 -1.70 18.85
C GLY A 213 3.73 -0.47 18.90
N ARG A 214 3.10 0.65 19.24
CA ARG A 214 3.73 1.96 19.38
C ARG A 214 3.36 2.53 20.74
N LEU A 215 4.34 2.70 21.61
CA LEU A 215 4.16 3.25 22.96
C LEU A 215 4.01 4.77 22.87
N ASP A 216 3.41 5.43 23.84
CA ASP A 216 3.42 6.90 23.89
C ASP A 216 4.79 7.43 24.34
N ALA A 217 5.37 6.89 25.41
CA ALA A 217 6.73 7.22 25.84
C ALA A 217 7.47 6.04 26.47
N LEU A 218 8.79 6.01 26.24
CA LEU A 218 9.71 5.03 26.82
C LEU A 218 10.92 5.76 27.39
N PHE A 219 11.23 5.50 28.65
CA PHE A 219 12.44 6.01 29.31
C PHE A 219 13.39 4.85 29.64
N THR A 220 14.69 5.09 29.49
CA THR A 220 15.74 4.11 29.81
C THR A 220 16.57 4.63 30.96
N GLU A 221 16.41 4.04 32.15
CA GLU A 221 17.22 4.38 33.33
C GLU A 221 18.66 3.83 33.17
N VAL A 222 19.59 4.44 33.90
CA VAL A 222 20.98 3.97 34.02
C VAL A 222 20.98 2.51 34.50
N GLY A 223 21.61 1.62 33.72
CA GLY A 223 21.59 0.17 33.98
C GLY A 223 20.54 -0.62 33.17
N GLY A 224 19.82 0.02 32.24
CA GLY A 224 19.02 -0.65 31.21
C GLY A 224 17.56 -0.96 31.59
N GLN A 225 17.14 -0.60 32.80
CA GLN A 225 15.74 -0.70 33.25
C GLN A 225 14.86 0.28 32.45
N LYS A 226 13.71 -0.19 31.96
CA LYS A 226 12.79 0.62 31.17
C LYS A 226 11.60 1.09 32.01
N ILE A 227 11.18 2.33 31.77
CA ILE A 227 9.91 2.88 32.23
C ILE A 227 9.00 3.07 31.00
N ILE A 228 7.92 2.32 30.96
CA ILE A 228 6.90 2.37 29.92
C ILE A 228 5.79 3.30 30.39
N LEU A 229 5.40 4.25 29.55
CA LEU A 229 4.32 5.18 29.83
C LEU A 229 3.32 5.20 28.68
N GLU A 230 2.06 4.95 29.00
CA GLU A 230 0.91 5.08 28.10
C GLU A 230 0.00 6.21 28.58
N LEU A 231 -0.42 7.06 27.67
CA LEU A 231 -1.29 8.21 27.90
C LEU A 231 -2.74 7.85 27.54
N LYS A 232 -3.67 8.25 28.40
CA LYS A 232 -5.11 8.15 28.16
C LYS A 232 -5.81 9.47 28.43
N SER A 233 -6.63 9.89 27.47
CA SER A 233 -7.48 11.08 27.58
C SER A 233 -8.81 10.81 28.29
N GLY A 234 -9.38 9.62 28.15
CA GLY A 234 -10.63 9.26 28.83
C GLY A 234 -10.48 9.16 30.35
N LYS A 235 -11.59 9.22 31.09
CA LYS A 235 -11.61 8.89 32.52
C LYS A 235 -11.55 7.36 32.70
N PRO A 236 -10.90 6.85 33.75
CA PRO A 236 -11.01 5.44 34.11
C PRO A 236 -12.48 5.05 34.38
N TYR A 237 -12.90 3.90 33.86
CA TYR A 237 -14.23 3.34 34.01
C TYR A 237 -14.15 1.81 34.08
N LYS A 238 -14.83 1.21 35.07
CA LYS A 238 -14.77 -0.23 35.37
C LYS A 238 -13.33 -0.72 35.48
N VAL A 239 -12.66 -0.13 36.45
CA VAL A 239 -11.24 -0.33 36.73
C VAL A 239 -10.97 -1.66 37.43
N ASN A 240 -9.74 -2.16 37.28
CA ASN A 240 -9.18 -3.24 38.08
C ASN A 240 -8.80 -2.74 39.50
N GLU A 241 -8.19 -3.61 40.29
CA GLU A 241 -7.72 -3.30 41.65
C GLU A 241 -6.68 -2.18 41.73
N HIS A 242 -6.03 -1.84 40.61
CA HIS A 242 -5.06 -0.74 40.52
C HIS A 242 -5.67 0.58 40.02
N GLY A 243 -6.98 0.64 39.81
CA GLY A 243 -7.65 1.85 39.32
C GLY A 243 -7.45 2.08 37.81
N ILE A 244 -7.15 1.03 37.04
CA ILE A 244 -6.87 1.07 35.61
C ILE A 244 -7.96 0.31 34.82
N ASN A 245 -8.36 0.82 33.65
CA ASN A 245 -9.28 0.08 32.77
C ASN A 245 -8.62 -1.21 32.26
N PHE A 246 -9.36 -2.32 32.22
CA PHE A 246 -8.84 -3.62 31.79
C PHE A 246 -8.16 -3.59 30.41
N ASN A 247 -8.76 -2.92 29.42
CA ASN A 247 -8.15 -2.78 28.09
C ASN A 247 -6.85 -1.97 28.13
N HIS A 248 -6.78 -0.89 28.91
CA HIS A 248 -5.57 -0.09 29.04
C HIS A 248 -4.46 -0.84 29.79
N SER A 249 -4.83 -1.62 30.81
CA SER A 249 -3.91 -2.53 31.51
C SER A 249 -3.34 -3.58 30.55
N ALA A 250 -4.19 -4.17 29.70
CA ALA A 250 -3.75 -5.14 28.70
C ALA A 250 -2.79 -4.53 27.67
N GLN A 251 -3.06 -3.29 27.24
CA GLN A 251 -2.20 -2.56 26.32
C GLN A 251 -0.79 -2.35 26.89
N VAL A 252 -0.68 -1.81 28.10
CA VAL A 252 0.62 -1.58 28.75
C VAL A 252 1.33 -2.89 29.08
N MET A 253 0.57 -3.91 29.46
CA MET A 253 1.10 -5.25 29.68
C MET A 253 1.77 -5.82 28.43
N MET A 254 1.15 -5.68 27.25
CA MET A 254 1.77 -6.08 25.98
C MET A 254 3.04 -5.30 25.67
N TYR A 255 3.10 -3.99 25.97
CA TYR A 255 4.35 -3.23 25.86
C TYR A 255 5.43 -3.78 26.79
N SER A 256 5.08 -4.13 28.02
CA SER A 256 6.01 -4.78 28.96
C SER A 256 6.48 -6.14 28.44
N MET A 257 5.59 -6.94 27.86
CA MET A 257 5.94 -8.23 27.24
C MET A 257 6.95 -8.04 26.11
N MET A 258 6.74 -7.05 25.23
CA MET A 258 7.69 -6.73 24.15
C MET A 258 9.05 -6.26 24.69
N MET A 259 9.08 -5.40 25.71
CA MET A 259 10.34 -4.94 26.30
C MET A 259 11.12 -6.07 26.98
N ASN A 260 10.42 -7.04 27.58
CA ASN A 260 11.03 -8.22 28.17
C ASN A 260 11.69 -9.11 27.11
N CYS A 261 11.15 -9.20 25.89
CA CYS A 261 11.80 -9.90 24.76
C CYS A 261 13.14 -9.27 24.37
N ILE A 262 13.25 -7.94 24.46
CA ILE A 262 14.44 -7.20 24.00
C ILE A 262 15.57 -7.28 25.03
N ASN A 263 15.30 -6.92 26.29
CA ASN A 263 16.36 -6.76 27.30
C ASN A 263 16.46 -7.94 28.27
N LYS A 264 15.49 -8.88 28.29
CA LYS A 264 15.36 -9.97 29.29
C LYS A 264 15.40 -9.52 30.76
N LEU A 265 15.24 -8.21 31.01
CA LEU A 265 15.16 -7.62 32.34
C LEU A 265 13.69 -7.57 32.78
N TYR A 266 13.29 -8.45 33.70
CA TYR A 266 11.93 -8.49 34.27
C TYR A 266 11.64 -7.34 35.26
N SER A 267 12.52 -6.33 35.34
CA SER A 267 12.40 -5.19 36.26
C SER A 267 11.74 -3.96 35.63
N ASN A 268 11.24 -4.04 34.39
CA ASN A 268 10.60 -2.91 33.72
C ASN A 268 9.40 -2.39 34.52
N LYS A 269 9.25 -1.07 34.58
CA LYS A 269 8.13 -0.40 35.28
C LYS A 269 7.13 0.11 34.25
N SER A 270 5.85 -0.13 34.50
CA SER A 270 4.77 0.17 33.57
C SER A 270 3.78 1.14 34.19
N TYR A 271 3.51 2.24 33.51
CA TYR A 271 2.64 3.30 34.01
C TYR A 271 1.59 3.74 32.98
N LEU A 272 0.42 4.13 33.49
CA LEU A 272 -0.61 4.82 32.73
C LEU A 272 -0.82 6.22 33.27
N LEU A 273 -0.84 7.21 32.38
CA LEU A 273 -1.16 8.59 32.69
C LEU A 273 -2.57 8.93 32.19
N TYR A 274 -3.51 9.08 33.12
CA TYR A 274 -4.85 9.55 32.82
C TYR A 274 -4.91 11.07 32.89
N SER A 275 -4.70 11.72 31.74
CA SER A 275 -4.66 13.20 31.66
C SER A 275 -5.99 13.89 32.01
N SER A 276 -7.10 13.16 32.09
CA SER A 276 -8.39 13.70 32.56
C SER A 276 -8.47 13.87 34.07
N LEU A 277 -7.55 13.27 34.83
CA LEU A 277 -7.50 13.35 36.28
C LEU A 277 -6.53 14.45 36.72
N TYR A 278 -6.94 15.26 37.69
CA TYR A 278 -6.08 16.28 38.29
C TYR A 278 -5.16 15.68 39.36
N ASP A 279 -5.72 14.82 40.22
CA ASP A 279 -4.99 14.09 41.27
C ASP A 279 -4.94 12.61 40.93
N ASP A 280 -3.87 11.93 41.36
CA ASP A 280 -3.71 10.48 41.20
C ASP A 280 -3.83 10.03 39.72
N ALA A 281 -3.30 10.88 38.82
CA ALA A 281 -3.36 10.69 37.37
C ALA A 281 -2.43 9.59 36.86
N LEU A 282 -1.30 9.36 37.54
CA LEU A 282 -0.30 8.38 37.18
C LEU A 282 -0.55 7.06 37.95
N LYS A 283 -0.88 6.01 37.22
CA LYS A 283 -1.20 4.67 37.76
C LYS A 283 -0.10 3.68 37.43
N TYR A 284 0.39 2.95 38.43
CA TYR A 284 1.32 1.84 38.21
C TYR A 284 0.55 0.58 37.79
N SER A 285 1.00 -0.08 36.73
CA SER A 285 0.45 -1.34 36.22
C SER A 285 1.46 -2.47 36.44
N PRO A 286 1.28 -3.34 37.44
CA PRO A 286 2.17 -4.47 37.64
C PRO A 286 2.04 -5.52 36.52
N PHE A 287 3.01 -6.41 36.43
CA PHE A 287 2.95 -7.57 35.54
C PHE A 287 2.00 -8.62 36.14
N ASP A 288 0.95 -8.97 35.38
CA ASP A 288 -0.10 -9.92 35.73
C ASP A 288 -0.12 -11.14 34.77
N THR A 289 0.22 -12.32 35.31
CA THR A 289 0.27 -13.57 34.54
C THR A 289 -1.09 -14.05 34.02
N GLU A 290 -2.19 -13.74 34.73
CA GLU A 290 -3.54 -14.10 34.27
C GLU A 290 -3.92 -13.23 33.07
N LEU A 291 -3.68 -11.92 33.17
CA LEU A 291 -3.88 -11.00 32.06
C LEU A 291 -3.02 -11.35 30.84
N GLN A 292 -1.79 -11.82 31.04
CA GLN A 292 -0.94 -12.32 29.96
C GLN A 292 -1.59 -13.51 29.24
N SER A 293 -2.16 -14.47 29.98
CA SER A 293 -2.89 -15.60 29.38
C SER A 293 -4.10 -15.14 28.56
N ASP A 294 -4.86 -14.16 29.07
CA ASP A 294 -5.99 -13.56 28.36
C ASP A 294 -5.58 -12.84 27.07
N ILE A 295 -4.46 -12.11 27.10
CA ILE A 295 -3.86 -11.46 25.93
C ILE A 295 -3.48 -12.50 24.87
N ILE A 296 -2.81 -13.58 25.25
CA ILE A 296 -2.41 -14.65 24.34
C ILE A 296 -3.64 -15.33 23.71
N TYR A 297 -4.65 -15.62 24.53
CA TYR A 297 -5.92 -16.18 24.05
C TYR A 297 -6.63 -15.23 23.06
N ALA A 298 -6.71 -13.93 23.38
CA ALA A 298 -7.29 -12.91 22.51
C ALA A 298 -6.55 -12.84 21.17
N ARG A 299 -5.22 -12.77 21.20
CA ARG A 299 -4.36 -12.70 20.01
C ARG A 299 -4.55 -13.91 19.10
N ASN A 300 -4.49 -15.13 19.64
CA ASN A 300 -4.71 -16.34 18.85
C ASN A 300 -6.16 -16.45 18.33
N SER A 301 -7.13 -15.91 19.06
CA SER A 301 -8.53 -15.88 18.62
C SER A 301 -8.75 -14.90 17.47
N ILE A 302 -8.07 -13.75 17.46
CA ILE A 302 -8.07 -12.83 16.32
C ILE A 302 -7.48 -13.50 15.08
N LEU A 303 -6.35 -14.21 15.23
CA LEU A 303 -5.78 -15.01 14.13
C LEU A 303 -6.78 -16.06 13.63
N PHE A 304 -7.46 -16.77 14.54
CA PHE A 304 -8.50 -17.73 14.16
C PHE A 304 -9.63 -17.08 13.35
N ILE A 305 -10.09 -15.88 13.73
CA ILE A 305 -11.08 -15.10 12.97
C ILE A 305 -10.53 -14.80 11.57
N GLN A 306 -9.30 -14.28 11.47
CA GLN A 306 -8.68 -13.96 10.18
C GLN A 306 -8.59 -15.18 9.25
N LEU A 307 -8.07 -16.30 9.76
CA LEU A 307 -7.99 -17.56 9.03
C LEU A 307 -9.38 -18.11 8.67
N SER A 308 -10.38 -17.87 9.50
CA SER A 308 -11.75 -18.31 9.24
C SER A 308 -12.41 -17.47 8.14
N LEU A 309 -12.10 -16.19 8.05
CA LEU A 309 -12.55 -15.32 6.96
C LEU A 309 -11.87 -15.68 5.63
N SER A 310 -10.58 -16.03 5.65
CA SER A 310 -9.82 -16.34 4.43
C SER A 310 -10.19 -17.68 3.77
N LYS A 311 -10.94 -18.55 4.47
CA LYS A 311 -11.35 -19.85 3.94
C LYS A 311 -12.63 -19.73 3.15
N HIS A 312 -12.63 -20.41 2.02
CA HIS A 312 -13.84 -20.74 1.32
C HIS A 312 -13.89 -22.26 1.04
N ASP A 313 -14.49 -23.00 1.97
CA ASP A 313 -14.78 -24.42 1.74
C ASP A 313 -16.09 -24.53 0.95
N GLN A 314 -16.07 -25.21 -0.20
CA GLN A 314 -17.31 -25.54 -0.93
C GLN A 314 -18.22 -26.47 -0.11
N ASP A 315 -17.65 -27.22 0.84
CA ASP A 315 -18.34 -28.25 1.63
C ASP A 315 -18.75 -27.81 3.05
N HIS A 316 -18.41 -26.58 3.47
CA HIS A 316 -18.71 -26.09 4.82
C HIS A 316 -19.33 -24.68 4.81
N LYS A 317 -20.15 -24.39 5.84
CA LYS A 317 -20.71 -23.05 6.03
C LYS A 317 -19.59 -22.03 6.21
N HIS A 318 -19.66 -20.94 5.45
CA HIS A 318 -18.74 -19.81 5.61
C HIS A 318 -18.80 -19.27 7.04
N PHE A 319 -17.69 -18.76 7.58
CA PHE A 319 -17.61 -18.30 8.98
C PHE A 319 -18.70 -17.26 9.33
N LEU A 320 -19.02 -16.37 8.39
CA LEU A 320 -20.07 -15.36 8.57
C LEU A 320 -21.47 -15.97 8.77
N ASP A 321 -21.75 -17.16 8.22
CA ASP A 321 -23.03 -17.86 8.42
C ASP A 321 -23.20 -18.41 9.84
N LEU A 322 -22.11 -18.52 10.59
CA LEU A 322 -22.09 -18.99 11.98
C LEU A 322 -22.33 -17.84 12.98
N LEU A 323 -22.32 -16.59 12.51
CA LEU A 323 -22.50 -15.42 13.36
C LEU A 323 -23.94 -15.31 13.88
N HIS A 324 -24.05 -15.13 15.19
CA HIS A 324 -25.31 -14.93 15.88
C HIS A 324 -25.10 -13.99 17.09
N GLU A 325 -26.17 -13.33 17.53
CA GLU A 325 -26.11 -12.30 18.58
C GLU A 325 -25.57 -12.83 19.92
N GLY A 326 -25.77 -14.13 20.19
CA GLY A 326 -25.28 -14.83 21.38
C GLY A 326 -23.78 -14.64 21.63
N ILE A 327 -22.98 -14.56 20.55
CA ILE A 327 -21.52 -14.37 20.59
C ILE A 327 -21.15 -13.01 21.24
N TYR A 328 -22.03 -12.00 21.11
CA TYR A 328 -21.80 -10.64 21.57
C TYR A 328 -22.47 -10.34 22.91
N THR A 329 -23.11 -11.32 23.56
CA THR A 329 -23.85 -11.14 24.83
C THR A 329 -23.02 -10.50 25.94
N ASN A 330 -21.72 -10.75 25.98
CA ASN A 330 -20.81 -10.16 26.97
C ASN A 330 -20.13 -8.85 26.50
N ALA A 331 -20.37 -8.38 25.28
CA ALA A 331 -19.80 -7.12 24.80
C ALA A 331 -20.48 -5.87 25.41
N GLU A 332 -19.92 -4.68 25.17
CA GLU A 332 -20.58 -3.41 25.52
C GLU A 332 -21.81 -3.16 24.63
N SER A 333 -22.74 -2.32 25.11
CA SER A 333 -24.00 -2.05 24.41
C SER A 333 -23.81 -1.54 22.98
N PHE A 334 -22.81 -0.67 22.77
CA PHE A 334 -22.48 -0.13 21.46
C PHE A 334 -21.97 -1.21 20.49
N THR A 335 -21.05 -2.06 20.94
CA THR A 335 -20.54 -3.22 20.18
C THR A 335 -21.67 -4.18 19.81
N LYS A 336 -22.60 -4.44 20.74
CA LYS A 336 -23.79 -5.26 20.49
C LYS A 336 -24.67 -4.68 19.39
N GLN A 337 -24.94 -3.39 19.43
CA GLN A 337 -25.76 -2.71 18.42
C GLN A 337 -25.14 -2.81 17.02
N LYS A 338 -23.83 -2.56 16.92
CA LYS A 338 -23.09 -2.72 15.65
C LYS A 338 -23.09 -4.15 15.14
N ALA A 339 -22.95 -5.13 16.03
CA ALA A 339 -22.99 -6.54 15.69
C ALA A 339 -24.39 -6.96 15.20
N GLN A 340 -25.44 -6.50 15.89
CA GLN A 340 -26.84 -6.74 15.50
C GLN A 340 -27.13 -6.15 14.13
N GLU A 341 -26.70 -4.92 13.87
CA GLU A 341 -26.84 -4.29 12.55
C GLU A 341 -26.14 -5.11 11.47
N PHE A 342 -24.88 -5.49 11.68
CA PHE A 342 -24.12 -6.30 10.72
C PHE A 342 -24.81 -7.64 10.44
N ILE A 343 -25.16 -8.38 11.49
CA ILE A 343 -25.81 -9.71 11.39
C ILE A 343 -27.15 -9.59 10.68
N HIS A 344 -27.95 -8.58 11.01
CA HIS A 344 -29.25 -8.35 10.38
C HIS A 344 -29.11 -8.08 8.88
N ILE A 345 -28.22 -7.15 8.50
CA ILE A 345 -27.95 -6.84 7.09
C ILE A 345 -27.47 -8.09 6.35
N TYR A 346 -26.46 -8.78 6.88
CA TYR A 346 -25.90 -9.98 6.24
C TYR A 346 -26.93 -11.11 6.06
N LYS A 347 -27.78 -11.35 7.07
CA LYS A 347 -28.79 -12.42 7.00
C LYS A 347 -29.89 -12.13 5.97
N ASN A 348 -30.22 -10.87 5.77
CA ASN A 348 -31.29 -10.43 4.88
C ASN A 348 -30.84 -10.15 3.44
N GLN A 349 -29.56 -10.36 3.11
CA GLN A 349 -29.08 -10.23 1.74
C GLN A 349 -29.69 -11.28 0.81
N ARG A 350 -29.89 -10.89 -0.46
CA ARG A 350 -30.22 -11.82 -1.54
C ARG A 350 -29.09 -12.84 -1.75
N ALA A 351 -29.43 -14.02 -2.25
CA ALA A 351 -28.49 -15.14 -2.40
C ALA A 351 -27.21 -14.74 -3.14
N THR A 352 -27.33 -14.06 -4.29
CA THR A 352 -26.19 -13.60 -5.10
C THR A 352 -25.32 -12.59 -4.37
N THR A 353 -25.91 -11.56 -3.74
CA THR A 353 -25.15 -10.58 -2.94
C THR A 353 -24.45 -11.25 -1.75
N LYS A 354 -25.10 -12.21 -1.11
CA LYS A 354 -24.54 -12.94 0.03
C LYS A 354 -23.34 -13.80 -0.39
N GLU A 355 -23.45 -14.48 -1.52
CA GLU A 355 -22.36 -15.28 -2.08
C GLU A 355 -21.18 -14.40 -2.48
N TYR A 356 -21.44 -13.27 -3.17
CA TYR A 356 -20.42 -12.26 -3.45
C TYR A 356 -19.75 -11.77 -2.17
N THR A 357 -20.53 -11.42 -1.15
CA THR A 357 -20.04 -10.88 0.14
C THR A 357 -19.10 -11.86 0.83
N LYS A 358 -19.45 -13.16 0.88
CA LYS A 358 -18.56 -14.19 1.43
C LYS A 358 -17.25 -14.24 0.66
N ARG A 359 -17.34 -14.33 -0.66
CA ARG A 359 -16.21 -14.51 -1.56
C ARG A 359 -15.25 -13.34 -1.55
N ILE A 360 -15.76 -12.11 -1.60
CA ILE A 360 -14.91 -10.91 -1.59
C ILE A 360 -14.26 -10.69 -0.22
N ILE A 361 -14.93 -11.07 0.88
CA ILE A 361 -14.34 -11.02 2.24
C ILE A 361 -13.21 -12.04 2.39
N SER A 362 -13.37 -13.25 1.85
CA SER A 362 -12.29 -14.24 1.81
C SER A 362 -11.11 -13.77 0.99
N PHE A 363 -11.36 -13.15 -0.16
CA PHE A 363 -10.32 -12.55 -0.99
C PHE A 363 -9.53 -11.47 -0.23
N ILE A 364 -10.21 -10.52 0.45
CA ILE A 364 -9.55 -9.49 1.26
C ILE A 364 -8.73 -10.11 2.40
N ALA A 365 -9.29 -11.11 3.09
CA ALA A 365 -8.62 -11.76 4.21
C ALA A 365 -7.35 -12.53 3.78
N LEU A 366 -7.39 -13.16 2.60
CA LEU A 366 -6.26 -13.88 2.03
C LEU A 366 -5.18 -12.93 1.51
N GLU A 367 -5.56 -11.83 0.82
CA GLU A 367 -4.60 -10.77 0.45
C GLU A 367 -3.86 -10.24 1.68
N GLN A 368 -4.58 -9.98 2.78
CA GLN A 368 -3.98 -9.48 4.01
C GLN A 368 -3.02 -10.50 4.65
N LEU A 369 -3.37 -11.79 4.66
CA LEU A 369 -2.50 -12.86 5.13
C LEU A 369 -1.22 -12.96 4.29
N ASN A 370 -1.36 -12.99 2.96
CA ASN A 370 -0.23 -13.06 2.03
C ASN A 370 0.68 -11.83 2.15
N THR A 371 0.09 -10.65 2.33
CA THR A 371 0.84 -9.40 2.54
C THR A 371 1.67 -9.42 3.83
N LYS A 372 1.16 -10.02 4.91
CA LYS A 372 1.89 -10.08 6.19
C LYS A 372 2.93 -11.20 6.24
N LEU A 373 2.61 -12.36 5.68
CA LEU A 373 3.37 -13.60 5.86
C LEU A 373 4.23 -13.99 4.67
N GLY A 374 3.94 -13.44 3.49
CA GLY A 374 4.41 -13.94 2.19
C GLY A 374 5.88 -14.34 2.19
N LYS A 375 6.10 -15.62 1.87
CA LYS A 375 7.39 -16.10 1.34
C LYS A 375 7.51 -15.61 -0.09
N SER A 376 8.74 -15.34 -0.54
CA SER A 376 9.06 -14.80 -1.86
C SER A 376 8.21 -15.43 -2.98
N ASN A 377 7.26 -14.67 -3.51
CA ASN A 377 6.64 -15.03 -4.79
C ASN A 377 7.68 -14.81 -5.91
N ALA A 378 7.48 -15.44 -7.07
CA ALA A 378 8.33 -15.27 -8.25
C ALA A 378 8.60 -13.79 -8.63
N ASN A 379 7.67 -12.89 -8.28
CA ASN A 379 7.78 -11.44 -8.52
C ASN A 379 8.62 -10.66 -7.48
N GLY A 380 9.19 -11.32 -6.47
CA GLY A 380 10.03 -10.68 -5.45
C GLY A 380 9.29 -9.78 -4.46
N ASN A 381 7.95 -9.82 -4.42
CA ASN A 381 7.17 -9.17 -3.36
C ASN A 381 7.34 -9.96 -2.07
N LEU A 382 7.85 -9.29 -1.05
CA LEU A 382 8.11 -9.84 0.27
C LEU A 382 7.05 -9.33 1.25
N GLY A 383 6.51 -10.23 2.08
CA GLY A 383 5.63 -9.82 3.17
C GLY A 383 6.40 -9.14 4.30
N LEU A 384 5.69 -8.57 5.28
CA LEU A 384 6.31 -7.90 6.44
C LEU A 384 7.31 -8.83 7.16
N SER A 385 6.98 -10.11 7.26
CA SER A 385 7.80 -11.12 7.91
C SER A 385 9.18 -11.31 7.28
N ALA A 386 9.39 -10.89 6.04
CA ALA A 386 10.69 -10.96 5.38
C ALA A 386 11.77 -10.13 6.11
N LEU A 387 11.38 -9.11 6.88
CA LEU A 387 12.29 -8.34 7.75
C LEU A 387 13.10 -9.21 8.71
N TRP A 388 12.59 -10.36 9.14
CA TRP A 388 13.28 -11.27 10.07
C TRP A 388 13.30 -12.73 9.64
N LEU A 389 12.61 -13.10 8.56
CA LEU A 389 12.67 -14.45 8.00
C LEU A 389 13.78 -14.60 6.94
N LEU A 390 14.11 -13.52 6.21
CA LEU A 390 15.23 -13.54 5.27
C LEU A 390 16.54 -13.18 5.97
N SER A 391 17.61 -13.85 5.58
CA SER A 391 18.98 -13.47 5.95
C SER A 391 19.40 -12.16 5.26
N ASP A 392 20.38 -11.47 5.84
CA ASP A 392 20.92 -10.23 5.26
C ASP A 392 21.47 -10.44 3.84
N LYS A 393 22.00 -11.64 3.56
CA LYS A 393 22.44 -12.03 2.22
C LYS A 393 21.27 -12.12 1.26
N GLU A 394 20.21 -12.87 1.60
CA GLU A 394 19.02 -12.98 0.73
C GLU A 394 18.37 -11.61 0.48
N LYS A 395 18.31 -10.75 1.50
CA LYS A 395 17.80 -9.38 1.34
C LYS A 395 18.67 -8.54 0.41
N SER A 396 19.98 -8.68 0.51
CA SER A 396 20.94 -7.98 -0.36
C SER A 396 20.84 -8.47 -1.81
N ASP A 397 20.73 -9.79 -2.01
CA ASP A 397 20.54 -10.42 -3.32
C ASP A 397 19.18 -10.00 -3.95
N LEU A 398 18.18 -9.69 -3.12
CA LEU A 398 16.88 -9.16 -3.54
C LEU A 398 16.83 -7.62 -3.63
N TYR A 399 17.92 -6.94 -3.28
CA TYR A 399 18.03 -5.48 -3.26
C TYR A 399 16.99 -4.79 -2.35
N SER A 400 16.50 -5.50 -1.33
CA SER A 400 15.40 -5.08 -0.45
C SER A 400 15.85 -4.44 0.86
N ILE A 401 17.17 -4.29 1.05
CA ILE A 401 17.81 -3.65 2.19
C ILE A 401 18.92 -2.73 1.69
N ILE A 402 19.09 -1.57 2.33
CA ILE A 402 20.33 -0.79 2.25
C ILE A 402 20.98 -0.84 3.62
N GLN A 403 22.20 -1.37 3.69
CA GLN A 403 22.95 -1.54 4.93
C GLN A 403 24.04 -0.47 5.06
N GLU A 404 24.60 -0.38 6.27
CA GLU A 404 25.75 0.49 6.58
C GLU A 404 25.53 1.98 6.27
N LEU A 405 24.28 2.44 6.37
CA LEU A 405 23.95 3.85 6.21
C LEU A 405 24.47 4.66 7.39
N THR A 406 25.03 5.83 7.11
CA THR A 406 25.46 6.79 8.14
C THR A 406 24.60 8.05 8.05
N ILE A 407 24.30 8.66 9.19
CA ILE A 407 23.56 9.94 9.22
C ILE A 407 24.54 11.05 8.88
N GLU A 408 24.34 11.71 7.74
CA GLU A 408 25.16 12.85 7.30
C GLU A 408 24.63 14.17 7.87
N ASP A 409 23.31 14.36 7.83
CA ASP A 409 22.67 15.59 8.29
C ASP A 409 21.19 15.35 8.66
N ILE A 410 20.61 16.26 9.43
CA ILE A 410 19.20 16.23 9.86
C ILE A 410 18.56 17.58 9.64
N LEU A 411 17.52 17.59 8.80
CA LEU A 411 16.74 18.78 8.54
C LEU A 411 15.49 18.78 9.41
N PHE A 412 15.40 19.79 10.27
CA PHE A 412 14.18 20.19 10.95
C PHE A 412 13.56 21.34 10.16
N GLU A 413 12.80 21.04 9.10
CA GLU A 413 12.01 22.04 8.40
C GLU A 413 10.95 22.65 9.35
N GLU A 414 10.22 23.70 8.93
CA GLU A 414 8.97 24.14 9.60
C GLU A 414 7.91 23.00 9.73
N SER A 415 8.20 21.83 9.15
CA SER A 415 7.43 20.60 9.28
C SER A 415 7.65 19.93 10.64
N GLU A 416 6.56 19.44 11.26
CA GLU A 416 6.58 18.81 12.59
C GLU A 416 7.43 17.51 12.69
N PHE A 417 8.10 17.04 11.63
CA PHE A 417 8.81 15.76 11.58
C PHE A 417 10.21 15.89 10.96
N PRO A 418 11.26 15.27 11.55
CA PRO A 418 12.63 15.37 11.07
C PRO A 418 12.85 14.60 9.77
N ILE A 419 13.74 15.13 8.93
CA ILE A 419 14.25 14.48 7.72
C ILE A 419 15.71 14.11 7.96
N LEU A 420 16.02 12.82 7.85
CA LEU A 420 17.38 12.30 7.93
C LEU A 420 17.99 12.21 6.53
N ILE A 421 19.20 12.74 6.37
CA ILE A 421 20.01 12.54 5.17
C ILE A 421 20.99 11.39 5.48
N LEU A 422 20.71 10.22 4.92
CA LEU A 422 21.50 9.01 5.12
C LEU A 422 22.43 8.79 3.92
N LYS A 423 23.69 8.46 4.16
CA LYS A 423 24.68 8.18 3.11
C LYS A 423 25.13 6.72 3.14
N ASN A 424 25.18 6.09 1.97
CA ASN A 424 25.83 4.79 1.78
C ASN A 424 27.21 4.99 1.13
N ASN A 425 28.28 4.50 1.76
CA ASN A 425 29.65 4.66 1.22
C ASN A 425 30.06 3.56 0.23
N ASN A 426 29.27 2.48 0.11
CA ASN A 426 29.55 1.31 -0.73
C ASN A 426 28.72 1.30 -2.04
N SER A 427 27.93 2.34 -2.29
CA SER A 427 27.04 2.49 -3.46
C SER A 427 26.24 1.20 -3.76
N GLN A 428 25.56 0.67 -2.74
CA GLN A 428 24.80 -0.58 -2.81
C GLN A 428 23.59 -0.43 -3.74
N LEU A 429 23.43 -1.38 -4.67
CA LEU A 429 22.24 -1.46 -5.51
C LEU A 429 21.00 -1.71 -4.65
N HIS A 430 19.87 -1.12 -5.00
CA HIS A 430 18.67 -1.21 -4.19
C HIS A 430 17.39 -1.04 -5.00
N ASN A 431 16.25 -1.37 -4.38
CA ASN A 431 14.95 -1.38 -5.04
C ASN A 431 13.96 -0.30 -4.52
N PHE A 432 14.37 0.55 -3.57
CA PHE A 432 13.61 1.65 -2.94
C PHE A 432 13.26 2.83 -3.86
N ARG A 433 12.16 3.53 -3.57
CA ARG A 433 11.65 4.68 -4.35
C ARG A 433 11.05 5.78 -3.48
N ILE A 434 11.02 7.00 -4.04
CA ILE A 434 10.34 8.13 -3.43
C ILE A 434 8.86 7.78 -3.18
N GLY A 435 8.41 8.03 -1.95
CA GLY A 435 7.09 7.68 -1.45
C GLY A 435 6.99 6.32 -0.77
N ASP A 436 7.99 5.44 -0.89
CA ASP A 436 7.98 4.13 -0.23
C ASP A 436 7.96 4.32 1.31
N THR A 437 7.20 3.47 1.99
CA THR A 437 7.11 3.44 3.46
C THR A 437 8.16 2.48 3.98
N LEU A 438 8.99 2.93 4.92
CA LEU A 438 10.21 2.23 5.32
C LEU A 438 10.29 2.05 6.84
N VAL A 439 11.10 1.08 7.26
CA VAL A 439 11.64 0.98 8.60
C VAL A 439 13.14 1.26 8.58
N LEU A 440 13.56 2.13 9.50
CA LEU A 440 14.97 2.44 9.77
C LEU A 440 15.32 1.90 11.15
N TYR A 441 16.43 1.20 11.28
CA TYR A 441 16.91 0.65 12.55
C TYR A 441 18.44 0.51 12.57
N GLU A 442 19.04 0.47 13.76
CA GLU A 442 20.50 0.42 13.93
C GLU A 442 21.05 -0.95 13.53
N ASN A 443 22.21 -0.99 12.88
CA ASN A 443 22.90 -2.22 12.58
C ASN A 443 23.63 -2.76 13.83
N LEU A 444 22.94 -3.64 14.56
CA LEU A 444 23.46 -4.25 15.79
C LEU A 444 24.40 -5.45 15.54
N ASN A 445 24.65 -5.84 14.29
CA ASN A 445 25.42 -7.05 13.93
C ASN A 445 24.93 -8.34 14.62
N VAL A 446 23.62 -8.44 14.86
CA VAL A 446 22.96 -9.64 15.40
C VAL A 446 21.88 -10.12 14.44
N LYS A 447 21.62 -11.43 14.42
CA LYS A 447 20.52 -11.99 13.64
C LYS A 447 19.20 -11.34 14.05
N ASN A 448 18.38 -10.99 13.06
CA ASN A 448 17.06 -10.38 13.26
C ASN A 448 17.12 -9.07 14.08
N ALA A 449 18.14 -8.25 13.87
CA ALA A 449 18.36 -6.99 14.60
C ALA A 449 17.11 -6.09 14.71
N VAL A 450 16.23 -6.11 13.69
CA VAL A 450 14.95 -5.38 13.67
C VAL A 450 14.00 -5.75 14.82
N LEU A 451 14.10 -6.96 15.39
CA LEU A 451 13.27 -7.44 16.50
C LEU A 451 13.82 -7.08 17.89
N HIS A 452 15.04 -6.57 17.97
CA HIS A 452 15.78 -6.36 19.22
C HIS A 452 15.96 -4.87 19.56
N GLN A 453 15.18 -3.99 18.96
CA GLN A 453 15.31 -2.55 19.14
C GLN A 453 14.05 -1.80 18.70
N GLN A 454 14.05 -0.49 18.93
CA GLN A 454 13.07 0.42 18.35
C GLN A 454 13.26 0.50 16.83
N VAL A 455 12.15 0.45 16.10
CA VAL A 455 12.13 0.75 14.66
C VAL A 455 11.58 2.14 14.40
N TYR A 456 12.20 2.87 13.49
CA TYR A 456 11.76 4.18 13.06
C TYR A 456 10.99 4.06 11.76
N LYS A 457 9.66 4.13 11.85
CA LYS A 457 8.81 4.18 10.66
C LYS A 457 9.02 5.50 9.92
N SER A 458 9.24 5.41 8.62
CA SER A 458 9.67 6.55 7.82
C SER A 458 9.11 6.50 6.41
N THR A 459 9.39 7.54 5.62
CA THR A 459 9.01 7.64 4.21
C THR A 459 10.18 8.21 3.44
N LEU A 460 10.55 7.55 2.35
CA LEU A 460 11.60 8.07 1.47
C LEU A 460 11.03 9.25 0.69
N ILE A 461 11.65 10.42 0.81
CA ILE A 461 11.15 11.64 0.16
C ILE A 461 12.05 12.10 -1.00
N ASN A 462 13.32 11.67 -1.02
CA ASN A 462 14.24 11.95 -2.11
C ASN A 462 15.42 10.96 -2.13
N ILE A 463 16.05 10.79 -3.30
CA ILE A 463 17.31 10.05 -3.48
C ILE A 463 18.20 10.90 -4.38
N ILE A 464 19.42 11.21 -3.94
CA ILE A 464 20.41 11.95 -4.72
C ILE A 464 21.73 11.19 -4.62
N GLU A 465 22.17 10.60 -5.73
CA GLU A 465 23.37 9.73 -5.75
C GLU A 465 23.25 8.61 -4.69
N ASP A 466 24.18 8.56 -3.72
CA ASP A 466 24.18 7.60 -2.61
C ASP A 466 23.59 8.17 -1.32
N LYS A 467 22.83 9.27 -1.42
CA LYS A 467 22.14 9.94 -0.31
C LYS A 467 20.64 9.71 -0.35
N TYR A 468 20.09 9.32 0.79
CA TYR A 468 18.68 8.98 0.97
C TYR A 468 18.04 9.95 1.97
N PHE A 469 17.02 10.67 1.52
CA PHE A 469 16.30 11.63 2.35
C PHE A 469 15.09 10.92 2.94
N VAL A 470 15.17 10.60 4.23
CA VAL A 470 14.19 9.77 4.94
C VAL A 470 13.45 10.63 5.97
N ARG A 471 12.18 10.89 5.71
CA ARG A 471 11.32 11.61 6.66
C ARG A 471 10.78 10.66 7.71
N LEU A 472 11.06 10.90 8.99
CA LEU A 472 10.52 10.10 10.07
C LEU A 472 9.02 10.38 10.25
N ARG A 473 8.30 9.38 10.77
CA ARG A 473 6.89 9.51 11.18
C ARG A 473 6.72 9.76 12.67
N SER A 474 7.82 9.77 13.41
CA SER A 474 7.90 10.20 14.81
C SER A 474 8.57 11.58 14.86
N ARG A 475 8.11 12.44 15.78
CA ARG A 475 8.61 13.82 15.90
C ARG A 475 10.00 13.91 16.51
N ILE A 476 10.32 12.98 17.39
CA ILE A 476 11.48 13.09 18.26
C ILE A 476 12.43 11.95 17.97
N PHE A 477 13.68 12.34 17.74
CA PHE A 477 14.84 11.46 17.71
C PHE A 477 15.82 12.01 18.78
N SER A 478 15.44 11.86 20.05
CA SER A 478 15.89 12.68 21.20
C SER A 478 17.35 12.52 21.61
N ASP A 479 18.13 11.71 20.89
CA ASP A 479 19.52 11.42 21.19
C ASP A 479 20.35 11.34 19.90
N ILE A 480 19.98 12.11 18.86
CA ILE A 480 20.55 11.93 17.53
C ILE A 480 22.08 12.00 17.49
N GLU A 481 22.67 12.84 18.33
CA GLU A 481 24.13 12.97 18.47
C GLU A 481 24.80 11.65 18.89
N LYS A 482 24.13 10.80 19.69
CA LYS A 482 24.61 9.45 20.07
C LYS A 482 24.50 8.43 18.93
N HIS A 483 23.80 8.79 17.87
CA HIS A 483 23.39 7.92 16.77
C HIS A 483 24.09 8.25 15.44
N VAL A 484 24.67 9.45 15.31
CA VAL A 484 25.40 9.89 14.10
C VAL A 484 26.57 8.97 13.76
N ASN A 485 27.31 8.48 14.77
CA ASN A 485 28.46 7.59 14.58
C ASN A 485 28.08 6.12 14.36
N LYS A 486 26.79 5.82 14.28
CA LYS A 486 26.29 4.44 14.13
C LYS A 486 25.92 4.16 12.68
N THR A 487 25.90 2.89 12.34
CA THR A 487 25.42 2.42 11.04
C THR A 487 23.98 1.96 11.13
N TRP A 488 23.25 2.14 10.03
CA TRP A 488 21.81 1.96 9.95
C TRP A 488 21.43 1.04 8.79
N ASN A 489 20.34 0.32 8.98
CA ASN A 489 19.69 -0.49 7.96
C ASN A 489 18.35 0.15 7.59
N LEU A 490 18.05 0.15 6.30
CA LEU A 490 16.79 0.66 5.74
C LEU A 490 16.11 -0.45 4.95
N GLU A 491 14.86 -0.76 5.30
CA GLU A 491 14.03 -1.80 4.65
C GLU A 491 12.58 -1.30 4.43
N HIS A 492 11.83 -1.99 3.57
CA HIS A 492 10.41 -1.68 3.33
C HIS A 492 9.53 -2.02 4.55
N ASP A 493 8.50 -1.20 4.80
CA ASP A 493 7.46 -1.42 5.81
C ASP A 493 6.07 -1.49 5.15
N LEU A 494 5.09 -2.03 5.86
CA LEU A 494 3.73 -2.27 5.38
C LEU A 494 2.69 -1.41 6.10
N LEU A 495 1.65 -1.01 5.35
CA LEU A 495 0.51 -0.24 5.87
C LEU A 495 -0.80 -1.03 5.75
N ASP A 496 -1.32 -1.48 6.89
CA ASP A 496 -2.54 -2.31 6.96
C ASP A 496 -3.85 -1.57 6.71
N LYS A 497 -3.86 -0.22 6.73
CA LYS A 497 -5.10 0.58 6.68
C LYS A 497 -5.94 0.36 5.41
N SER A 498 -5.31 0.01 4.29
CA SER A 498 -6.01 -0.25 3.02
C SER A 498 -7.01 -1.42 3.13
N PHE A 499 -6.67 -2.48 3.88
CA PHE A 499 -7.55 -3.64 4.09
C PHE A 499 -8.77 -3.29 4.94
N ILE A 500 -8.59 -2.45 5.97
CA ILE A 500 -9.72 -1.96 6.78
C ILE A 500 -10.69 -1.17 5.91
N TYR A 501 -10.20 -0.32 5.01
CA TYR A 501 -11.07 0.40 4.08
C TYR A 501 -11.81 -0.54 3.14
N ALA A 502 -11.17 -1.61 2.67
CA ALA A 502 -11.83 -2.62 1.84
C ALA A 502 -13.00 -3.28 2.59
N TYR A 503 -12.82 -3.75 3.83
CA TYR A 503 -13.91 -4.31 4.63
C TYR A 503 -15.06 -3.33 4.87
N GLN A 504 -14.73 -2.07 5.21
CA GLN A 504 -15.72 -1.02 5.39
C GLN A 504 -16.50 -0.71 4.10
N ASN A 505 -15.83 -0.74 2.94
CA ASN A 505 -16.45 -0.54 1.64
C ASN A 505 -17.42 -1.68 1.31
N ILE A 506 -17.05 -2.94 1.60
CA ILE A 506 -17.96 -4.07 1.44
C ILE A 506 -19.20 -3.85 2.32
N PHE A 507 -19.02 -3.49 3.60
CA PHE A 507 -20.17 -3.28 4.48
C PHE A 507 -21.05 -2.10 4.05
N HIS A 508 -20.46 -1.03 3.52
CA HIS A 508 -21.23 0.07 2.93
C HIS A 508 -22.03 -0.39 1.70
N PHE A 509 -21.43 -1.21 0.84
CA PHE A 509 -22.14 -1.84 -0.28
C PHE A 509 -23.30 -2.72 0.19
N MET A 510 -23.11 -3.52 1.24
CA MET A 510 -24.18 -4.36 1.83
C MET A 510 -25.36 -3.53 2.34
N LYS A 511 -25.14 -2.29 2.77
CA LYS A 511 -26.18 -1.33 3.21
C LYS A 511 -26.94 -0.66 2.07
N SER A 512 -26.42 -0.72 0.85
CA SER A 512 -27.06 -0.08 -0.30
C SER A 512 -28.35 -0.80 -0.72
N SER A 513 -29.22 -0.12 -1.46
CA SER A 513 -30.49 -0.69 -1.94
C SER A 513 -30.27 -1.86 -2.89
N ASP A 514 -31.25 -2.77 -2.99
CA ASP A 514 -31.17 -3.93 -3.89
C ASP A 514 -30.85 -3.55 -5.33
N ALA A 515 -31.45 -2.46 -5.84
CA ALA A 515 -31.17 -1.96 -7.18
C ALA A 515 -29.70 -1.49 -7.35
N ASN A 516 -29.13 -0.88 -6.32
CA ASN A 516 -27.73 -0.45 -6.34
C ASN A 516 -26.81 -1.66 -6.28
N GLN A 517 -27.14 -2.67 -5.46
CA GLN A 517 -26.42 -3.94 -5.42
C GLN A 517 -26.47 -4.66 -6.78
N ASP A 518 -27.65 -4.76 -7.40
CA ASP A 518 -27.83 -5.39 -8.70
C ASP A 518 -27.05 -4.69 -9.81
N LEU A 519 -26.99 -3.36 -9.78
CA LEU A 519 -26.23 -2.57 -10.74
C LEU A 519 -24.74 -2.92 -10.67
N TRP A 520 -24.13 -2.86 -9.47
CA TRP A 520 -22.68 -3.09 -9.34
C TRP A 520 -22.27 -4.56 -9.43
N LEU A 521 -23.18 -5.48 -9.14
CA LEU A 521 -22.97 -6.91 -9.41
C LEU A 521 -23.13 -7.24 -10.90
N GLY A 522 -23.61 -6.33 -11.74
CA GLY A 522 -23.83 -6.57 -13.18
C GLY A 522 -25.06 -7.46 -13.45
N VAL A 523 -26.01 -7.48 -12.52
CA VAL A 523 -27.31 -8.17 -12.67
C VAL A 523 -28.21 -7.37 -13.61
N ILE A 524 -28.23 -6.04 -13.46
CA ILE A 524 -29.00 -5.12 -14.31
C ILE A 524 -28.08 -4.16 -15.07
N PRO A 525 -28.48 -3.69 -16.26
CA PRO A 525 -27.73 -2.69 -17.01
C PRO A 525 -27.76 -1.31 -16.31
N PRO A 526 -26.79 -0.43 -16.62
CA PRO A 526 -26.93 0.98 -16.27
C PRO A 526 -28.15 1.58 -17.00
N ARG A 527 -28.78 2.58 -16.41
CA ARG A 527 -29.97 3.21 -16.99
C ARG A 527 -29.64 4.00 -18.25
N ILE A 528 -30.55 3.94 -19.21
CA ILE A 528 -30.48 4.72 -20.45
C ILE A 528 -30.85 6.18 -20.14
N PRO A 529 -30.09 7.18 -20.62
CA PRO A 529 -30.44 8.58 -20.44
C PRO A 529 -31.73 8.96 -21.17
N LEU A 530 -32.64 9.64 -20.46
CA LEU A 530 -33.88 10.18 -21.02
C LEU A 530 -33.67 11.50 -21.80
N THR A 531 -32.58 12.21 -21.51
CA THR A 531 -32.24 13.52 -22.09
C THR A 531 -30.79 13.48 -22.53
N THR A 532 -30.48 14.06 -23.69
CA THR A 532 -29.14 14.05 -24.27
C THR A 532 -28.57 15.46 -24.42
N HIS A 533 -27.62 15.79 -23.57
CA HIS A 533 -26.70 16.92 -23.78
C HIS A 533 -25.80 16.62 -24.97
N LYS A 534 -25.74 17.53 -25.94
CA LYS A 534 -24.84 17.42 -27.09
C LYS A 534 -23.61 18.28 -26.85
N VAL A 535 -22.45 17.65 -26.85
CA VAL A 535 -21.15 18.31 -26.72
C VAL A 535 -20.59 18.58 -28.12
N ASN A 536 -20.08 19.79 -28.33
CA ASN A 536 -19.57 20.21 -29.64
C ASN A 536 -18.42 21.23 -29.49
N TYR A 537 -17.26 20.75 -29.04
CA TYR A 537 -16.02 21.53 -29.05
C TYR A 537 -15.43 21.54 -30.47
N ALA A 538 -15.14 22.73 -31.00
CA ALA A 538 -14.66 22.89 -32.38
C ALA A 538 -13.21 22.42 -32.62
N ASN A 539 -12.41 22.31 -31.55
CA ASN A 539 -10.98 22.05 -31.60
C ASN A 539 -10.59 20.59 -31.33
N ILE A 540 -11.56 19.68 -31.28
CA ILE A 540 -11.33 18.24 -31.10
C ILE A 540 -12.09 17.44 -32.15
N ASP A 541 -11.66 16.19 -32.34
CA ASP A 541 -12.29 15.25 -33.27
C ASP A 541 -13.79 15.04 -32.95
N HIS A 542 -14.61 14.87 -33.99
CA HIS A 542 -16.05 14.64 -33.84
C HIS A 542 -16.36 13.37 -33.03
N GLU A 543 -15.50 12.34 -33.13
CA GLU A 543 -15.63 11.12 -32.34
C GLU A 543 -15.43 11.39 -30.85
N PHE A 544 -14.46 12.23 -30.47
CA PHE A 544 -14.29 12.64 -29.08
C PHE A 544 -15.50 13.42 -28.57
N ASN A 545 -16.06 14.35 -29.35
CA ASN A 545 -17.29 15.05 -29.00
C ASN A 545 -18.47 14.09 -28.76
N HIS A 546 -18.60 13.07 -29.61
CA HIS A 546 -19.61 12.03 -29.44
C HIS A 546 -19.42 11.25 -28.14
N ILE A 547 -18.19 10.79 -27.85
CA ILE A 547 -17.87 10.06 -26.62
C ILE A 547 -18.14 10.93 -25.39
N ILE A 548 -17.70 12.17 -25.37
CA ILE A 548 -17.94 13.08 -24.25
C ILE A 548 -19.45 13.29 -24.06
N SER A 549 -20.23 13.39 -25.14
CA SER A 549 -21.69 13.43 -25.06
C SER A 549 -22.26 12.18 -24.38
N LEU A 550 -21.76 10.98 -24.67
CA LEU A 550 -22.19 9.76 -23.99
C LEU A 550 -21.86 9.82 -22.49
N LEU A 551 -20.64 10.23 -22.14
CA LEU A 551 -20.16 10.32 -20.76
C LEU A 551 -21.00 11.26 -19.92
N VAL A 552 -21.23 12.50 -20.36
CA VAL A 552 -21.97 13.52 -19.57
C VAL A 552 -23.46 13.18 -19.42
N ASN A 553 -23.99 12.29 -20.26
CA ASN A 553 -25.38 11.83 -20.18
C ASN A 553 -25.55 10.55 -19.36
N ALA A 554 -24.47 9.86 -18.97
CA ALA A 554 -24.58 8.65 -18.17
C ALA A 554 -25.37 8.87 -16.87
N ARG A 555 -26.24 7.93 -16.51
CA ARG A 555 -27.17 8.01 -15.36
C ARG A 555 -26.72 7.22 -14.14
N ASP A 556 -25.82 6.27 -14.34
CA ASP A 556 -25.27 5.38 -13.32
C ASP A 556 -23.76 5.32 -13.54
N TYR A 557 -23.27 4.25 -14.18
CA TYR A 557 -21.89 4.17 -14.63
C TYR A 557 -21.76 4.26 -16.16
N PHE A 558 -20.58 4.67 -16.62
CA PHE A 558 -20.14 4.52 -18.01
C PHE A 558 -18.71 4.00 -18.05
N LEU A 559 -18.43 3.06 -18.96
CA LEU A 559 -17.15 2.39 -19.09
C LEU A 559 -16.47 2.80 -20.41
N LEU A 560 -15.40 3.57 -20.33
CA LEU A 560 -14.64 3.95 -21.51
C LEU A 560 -13.37 3.11 -21.61
N TRP A 561 -13.34 2.23 -22.61
CA TRP A 561 -12.12 1.53 -22.98
C TRP A 561 -11.25 2.43 -23.87
N GLY A 562 -10.11 2.85 -23.33
CA GLY A 562 -9.16 3.69 -24.05
C GLY A 562 -7.81 2.99 -24.23
N PRO A 563 -7.56 2.37 -25.39
CA PRO A 563 -6.24 1.92 -25.80
C PRO A 563 -5.13 2.99 -25.66
N PRO A 564 -3.85 2.63 -25.71
CA PRO A 564 -2.74 3.57 -25.57
C PRO A 564 -2.76 4.65 -26.65
N GLY A 565 -2.42 5.89 -26.26
CA GLY A 565 -2.34 7.01 -27.18
C GLY A 565 -3.69 7.61 -27.60
N THR A 566 -4.83 7.07 -27.16
CA THR A 566 -6.17 7.51 -27.60
C THR A 566 -6.71 8.77 -26.93
N GLY A 567 -5.93 9.42 -26.06
CA GLY A 567 -6.34 10.67 -25.42
C GLY A 567 -7.27 10.51 -24.22
N LYS A 568 -7.26 9.36 -23.53
CA LYS A 568 -8.01 9.12 -22.27
C LYS A 568 -7.96 10.33 -21.33
N THR A 569 -6.76 10.70 -20.87
CA THR A 569 -6.58 11.80 -19.91
C THR A 569 -6.52 13.15 -20.61
N SER A 570 -5.65 13.27 -21.62
CA SER A 570 -5.35 14.54 -22.31
C SER A 570 -6.53 15.13 -23.10
N VAL A 571 -7.52 14.32 -23.48
CA VAL A 571 -8.72 14.76 -24.19
C VAL A 571 -9.97 14.43 -23.38
N ILE A 572 -10.22 13.15 -23.07
CA ILE A 572 -11.52 12.76 -22.51
C ILE A 572 -11.72 13.29 -21.08
N VAL A 573 -10.80 13.03 -20.14
CA VAL A 573 -10.91 13.58 -18.77
C VAL A 573 -10.95 15.10 -18.83
N LYS A 574 -10.04 15.72 -19.61
CA LYS A 574 -9.94 17.17 -19.80
C LYS A 574 -11.26 17.82 -20.22
N TYR A 575 -11.86 17.40 -21.34
CA TYR A 575 -13.04 18.06 -21.90
C TYR A 575 -14.35 17.62 -21.26
N THR A 576 -14.41 16.39 -20.72
CA THR A 576 -15.56 15.93 -19.92
C THR A 576 -15.64 16.73 -18.64
N THR A 577 -14.55 16.85 -17.88
CA THR A 577 -14.52 17.64 -16.63
C THR A 577 -14.91 19.08 -16.89
N ARG A 578 -14.38 19.69 -17.96
CA ARG A 578 -14.75 21.04 -18.36
C ARG A 578 -16.24 21.19 -18.63
N TYR A 579 -16.83 20.28 -19.40
CA TYR A 579 -18.26 20.34 -19.70
C TYR A 579 -19.11 20.20 -18.43
N LEU A 580 -18.78 19.24 -17.56
CA LEU A 580 -19.49 19.02 -16.30
C LEU A 580 -19.47 20.26 -15.40
N VAL A 581 -18.32 20.94 -15.30
CA VAL A 581 -18.16 22.12 -14.42
C VAL A 581 -18.75 23.38 -15.05
N GLU A 582 -18.42 23.70 -16.30
CA GLU A 582 -18.83 24.95 -16.94
C GLU A 582 -20.29 24.91 -17.42
N SER A 583 -20.73 23.78 -17.98
CA SER A 583 -22.07 23.67 -18.60
C SER A 583 -23.12 23.02 -17.70
N LEU A 584 -22.74 22.10 -16.81
CA LEU A 584 -23.68 21.44 -15.88
C LEU A 584 -23.55 21.91 -14.42
N HIS A 585 -22.53 22.72 -14.10
CA HIS A 585 -22.26 23.23 -12.75
C HIS A 585 -22.07 22.17 -11.65
N GLU A 586 -21.65 20.97 -12.06
CA GLU A 586 -21.49 19.82 -11.20
C GLU A 586 -20.22 19.88 -10.36
N ASN A 587 -20.26 19.25 -9.19
CA ASN A 587 -19.07 18.96 -8.39
C ASN A 587 -18.45 17.64 -8.88
N VAL A 588 -17.19 17.68 -9.30
CA VAL A 588 -16.48 16.55 -9.91
C VAL A 588 -15.35 16.07 -9.01
N LEU A 589 -15.31 14.77 -8.76
CA LEU A 589 -14.22 14.09 -8.08
C LEU A 589 -13.39 13.32 -9.11
N LEU A 590 -12.11 13.68 -9.27
CA LEU A 590 -11.16 13.00 -10.15
C LEU A 590 -10.29 12.06 -9.31
N LEU A 591 -10.35 10.77 -9.63
CA LEU A 591 -9.65 9.72 -8.92
C LEU A 591 -8.74 8.92 -9.85
N ALA A 592 -7.60 8.48 -9.31
CA ALA A 592 -6.77 7.46 -9.95
C ALA A 592 -6.09 6.60 -8.88
N TYR A 593 -5.45 5.51 -9.31
CA TYR A 593 -4.71 4.63 -8.41
C TYR A 593 -3.40 5.26 -7.90
N THR A 594 -2.63 5.90 -8.78
CA THR A 594 -1.29 6.44 -8.48
C THR A 594 -1.28 7.98 -8.42
N ASN A 595 -0.36 8.57 -7.66
CA ASN A 595 -0.20 10.03 -7.65
C ASN A 595 0.15 10.59 -9.03
N ARG A 596 0.95 9.85 -9.81
CA ARG A 596 1.35 10.24 -11.17
C ARG A 596 0.14 10.38 -12.09
N ALA A 597 -0.79 9.43 -12.09
CA ALA A 597 -2.02 9.53 -12.88
C ALA A 597 -2.90 10.72 -12.43
N VAL A 598 -2.94 11.03 -11.13
CA VAL A 598 -3.65 12.22 -10.64
C VAL A 598 -2.98 13.50 -11.13
N ASP A 599 -1.65 13.55 -11.12
CA ASP A 599 -0.91 14.72 -11.60
C ASP A 599 -1.05 14.88 -13.12
N GLU A 600 -1.11 13.79 -13.90
CA GLU A 600 -1.45 13.82 -15.33
C GLU A 600 -2.87 14.36 -15.58
N MET A 601 -3.84 14.05 -14.72
CA MET A 601 -5.16 14.69 -14.79
C MET A 601 -5.09 16.19 -14.48
N CYS A 602 -4.26 16.61 -13.51
CA CYS A 602 -4.05 18.02 -13.20
C CYS A 602 -3.41 18.76 -14.39
N ASP A 603 -2.38 18.18 -15.01
CA ASP A 603 -1.76 18.72 -16.24
C ASP A 603 -2.79 18.92 -17.34
N ALA A 604 -3.66 17.91 -17.53
CA ALA A 604 -4.69 17.95 -18.54
C ALA A 604 -5.71 19.07 -18.29
N LEU A 605 -6.08 19.34 -17.04
CA LEU A 605 -6.94 20.48 -16.69
C LEU A 605 -6.24 21.82 -16.95
N CYS A 606 -5.00 21.99 -16.47
CA CYS A 606 -4.22 23.21 -16.66
C CYS A 606 -3.98 23.54 -18.14
N SER A 607 -3.95 22.53 -19.01
CA SER A 607 -3.81 22.75 -20.47
C SER A 607 -5.03 23.40 -21.15
N HIS A 608 -6.12 23.71 -20.44
CA HIS A 608 -7.19 24.58 -20.95
C HIS A 608 -6.81 26.07 -20.91
N GLY A 609 -5.95 26.47 -19.96
CA GLY A 609 -5.58 27.85 -19.68
C GLY A 609 -5.00 27.99 -18.27
N GLU A 610 -4.15 28.97 -18.02
CA GLU A 610 -3.49 29.18 -16.71
C GLU A 610 -4.49 29.33 -15.56
N GLU A 611 -5.68 29.88 -15.82
CA GLU A 611 -6.75 30.05 -14.83
C GLU A 611 -7.27 28.74 -14.24
N TRP A 612 -7.07 27.62 -14.95
CA TRP A 612 -7.49 26.29 -14.48
C TRP A 612 -6.66 25.79 -13.30
N ILE A 613 -5.46 26.32 -13.06
CA ILE A 613 -4.66 25.93 -11.89
C ILE A 613 -5.43 26.21 -10.60
N GLU A 614 -6.26 27.26 -10.55
CA GLU A 614 -7.03 27.61 -9.35
C GLU A 614 -8.38 26.85 -9.27
N SER A 615 -8.76 26.10 -10.31
CA SER A 615 -10.08 25.46 -10.42
C SER A 615 -10.25 24.20 -9.58
N PHE A 616 -9.14 23.58 -9.14
CA PHE A 616 -9.14 22.30 -8.44
C PHE A 616 -8.34 22.30 -7.13
N VAL A 617 -8.63 21.32 -6.29
CA VAL A 617 -7.88 21.01 -5.07
C VAL A 617 -7.26 19.62 -5.17
N ARG A 618 -5.97 19.50 -4.85
CA ARG A 618 -5.24 18.23 -4.84
C ARG A 618 -5.19 17.65 -3.43
N ILE A 619 -5.63 16.41 -3.21
CA ILE A 619 -5.48 15.71 -1.94
C ILE A 619 -4.37 14.67 -2.06
N GLY A 620 -3.29 14.83 -1.30
CA GLY A 620 -2.14 13.94 -1.31
C GLY A 620 -1.02 14.44 -0.39
N SER A 621 0.17 13.86 -0.52
CA SER A 621 1.38 14.27 0.21
C SER A 621 2.26 15.14 -0.69
N ARG A 622 2.83 16.23 -0.14
CA ARG A 622 3.74 17.14 -0.85
C ARG A 622 4.95 16.44 -1.48
N TYR A 623 5.41 15.35 -0.87
CA TYR A 623 6.59 14.60 -1.31
C TYR A 623 6.30 13.55 -2.39
N ALA A 624 5.03 13.36 -2.76
CA ALA A 624 4.62 12.32 -3.71
C ALA A 624 3.90 12.89 -4.95
N ILE A 625 3.96 14.21 -5.13
CA ILE A 625 3.33 14.94 -6.24
C ILE A 625 4.36 15.77 -6.97
N LYS A 626 4.04 16.23 -8.18
CA LYS A 626 4.86 17.24 -8.87
C LYS A 626 4.93 18.55 -8.05
N PRO A 627 6.10 19.20 -7.97
CA PRO A 627 6.28 20.43 -7.19
C PRO A 627 5.33 21.57 -7.58
N GLU A 628 4.96 21.66 -8.86
CA GLU A 628 4.03 22.68 -9.38
C GLU A 628 2.63 22.63 -8.75
N TYR A 629 2.21 21.47 -8.23
CA TYR A 629 0.91 21.29 -7.56
C TYR A 629 0.99 21.40 -6.03
N ALA A 630 2.15 21.74 -5.47
CA ALA A 630 2.32 21.87 -4.02
C ALA A 630 1.41 22.95 -3.42
N ASP A 631 1.13 24.02 -4.18
CA ASP A 631 0.18 25.06 -3.80
C ASP A 631 -1.27 24.60 -3.90
N ASN A 632 -1.61 23.70 -4.82
CA ASN A 632 -2.95 23.13 -4.96
C ASN A 632 -3.32 22.13 -3.87
N LEU A 633 -2.35 21.69 -3.07
CA LEU A 633 -2.60 20.73 -2.00
C LEU A 633 -3.64 21.25 -1.02
N PHE A 634 -4.59 20.40 -0.67
CA PHE A 634 -5.62 20.69 0.32
C PHE A 634 -5.01 21.23 1.62
N ASP A 635 -3.97 20.57 2.15
CA ASP A 635 -3.34 21.02 3.40
C ASP A 635 -2.62 22.38 3.25
N THR A 636 -2.05 22.68 2.08
CA THR A 636 -1.45 24.00 1.78
C THR A 636 -2.51 25.09 1.68
N GLN A 637 -3.62 24.82 0.98
CA GLN A 637 -4.72 25.77 0.79
C GLN A 637 -5.45 26.06 2.11
N ILE A 638 -5.73 25.03 2.92
CA ILE A 638 -6.41 25.19 4.21
C ILE A 638 -5.57 26.00 5.20
N ARG A 639 -4.24 25.88 5.19
CA ARG A 639 -3.36 26.68 6.05
C ARG A 639 -3.48 28.19 5.79
N LYS A 640 -3.92 28.60 4.59
CA LYS A 640 -4.16 30.01 4.24
C LYS A 640 -5.47 30.54 4.85
N LEU A 641 -6.35 29.66 5.35
CA LEU A 641 -7.67 29.99 5.88
C LEU A 641 -7.64 30.10 7.42
N LYS A 642 -8.46 31.00 7.97
CA LYS A 642 -8.41 31.38 9.39
C LYS A 642 -9.41 30.64 10.27
N ASN A 643 -10.52 30.16 9.71
CA ASN A 643 -11.62 29.62 10.50
C ASN A 643 -12.49 28.62 9.72
N ARG A 644 -13.35 27.90 10.45
CA ARG A 644 -14.27 26.88 9.90
C ARG A 644 -15.19 27.41 8.79
N LYS A 645 -15.63 28.68 8.88
CA LYS A 645 -16.54 29.29 7.89
C LYS A 645 -15.82 29.46 6.55
N GLU A 646 -14.59 29.98 6.58
CA GLU A 646 -13.75 30.11 5.38
C GLU A 646 -13.45 28.74 4.75
N ILE A 647 -13.20 27.70 5.55
CA ILE A 647 -12.97 26.34 5.04
C ILE A 647 -14.21 25.80 4.32
N LYS A 648 -15.40 25.94 4.92
CA LYS A 648 -16.66 25.51 4.27
C LYS A 648 -16.90 26.27 2.97
N GLN A 649 -16.75 27.59 2.99
CA GLN A 649 -16.88 28.43 1.78
C GLN A 649 -15.87 28.05 0.69
N PHE A 650 -14.62 27.75 1.08
CA PHE A 650 -13.60 27.26 0.17
C PHE A 650 -14.02 25.93 -0.47
N LEU A 651 -14.43 24.94 0.34
CA LEU A 651 -14.90 23.64 -0.17
C LEU A 651 -16.11 23.79 -1.12
N ASP A 652 -17.04 24.68 -0.81
CA ASP A 652 -18.20 24.98 -1.65
C ASP A 652 -17.80 25.61 -2.98
N SER A 653 -16.82 26.54 -2.94
CA SER A 653 -16.33 27.23 -4.14
C SER A 653 -15.57 26.32 -5.11
N LYS A 654 -14.91 25.28 -4.61
CA LYS A 654 -14.08 24.37 -5.42
C LYS A 654 -14.93 23.26 -6.00
N LYS A 655 -15.11 23.28 -7.32
CA LYS A 655 -15.91 22.28 -8.05
C LYS A 655 -15.15 20.99 -8.33
N ILE A 656 -13.82 21.03 -8.39
CA ILE A 656 -12.98 19.90 -8.77
C ILE A 656 -12.08 19.50 -7.59
N ILE A 657 -12.08 18.21 -7.25
CA ILE A 657 -11.12 17.64 -6.29
C ILE A 657 -10.41 16.46 -6.95
N CYS A 658 -9.08 16.47 -6.91
CA CYS A 658 -8.21 15.46 -7.50
C CYS A 658 -7.50 14.68 -6.38
N ALA A 659 -7.61 13.34 -6.37
CA ALA A 659 -7.03 12.52 -5.31
C ALA A 659 -6.70 11.10 -5.79
N THR A 660 -5.83 10.40 -5.07
CA THR A 660 -5.77 8.93 -5.20
C THR A 660 -6.90 8.28 -4.41
N ILE A 661 -7.29 7.05 -4.78
CA ILE A 661 -8.30 6.27 -4.03
C ILE A 661 -7.93 6.13 -2.55
N ALA A 662 -6.66 5.84 -2.26
CA ALA A 662 -6.18 5.75 -0.88
C ALA A 662 -6.28 7.08 -0.13
N SER A 663 -5.96 8.20 -0.79
CA SER A 663 -5.99 9.53 -0.15
C SER A 663 -7.42 9.98 0.17
N ILE A 664 -8.37 9.72 -0.73
CA ILE A 664 -9.78 10.10 -0.51
C ILE A 664 -10.44 9.21 0.56
N LEU A 665 -10.13 7.90 0.59
CA LEU A 665 -10.57 6.99 1.65
C LEU A 665 -10.00 7.36 3.03
N GLY A 666 -8.84 8.02 3.07
CA GLY A 666 -8.26 8.60 4.27
C GLY A 666 -8.91 9.91 4.74
N LYS A 667 -9.78 10.55 3.93
CA LYS A 667 -10.46 11.82 4.25
C LYS A 667 -11.98 11.71 4.06
N LYS A 668 -12.59 10.68 4.63
CA LYS A 668 -14.04 10.39 4.48
C LYS A 668 -14.95 11.51 5.00
N GLU A 669 -14.48 12.35 5.92
CA GLU A 669 -15.16 13.56 6.40
C GLU A 669 -15.53 14.50 5.26
N LEU A 670 -14.76 14.50 4.17
CA LEU A 670 -15.04 15.32 3.00
C LEU A 670 -16.41 14.99 2.36
N PHE A 671 -16.82 13.72 2.33
CA PHE A 671 -18.12 13.31 1.78
C PHE A 671 -19.31 13.79 2.64
N GLN A 672 -19.06 14.12 3.91
CA GLN A 672 -20.08 14.72 4.79
C GLN A 672 -20.16 16.24 4.61
N LEU A 673 -19.06 16.89 4.20
CA LEU A 673 -18.98 18.34 4.02
C LEU A 673 -19.28 18.78 2.59
N LYS A 674 -19.04 17.93 1.59
CA LYS A 674 -19.22 18.23 0.18
C LYS A 674 -19.87 17.07 -0.55
N GLN A 675 -20.92 17.38 -1.32
CA GLN A 675 -21.56 16.43 -2.22
C GLN A 675 -20.90 16.48 -3.60
N PHE A 676 -20.67 15.32 -4.19
CA PHE A 676 -20.14 15.18 -5.55
C PHE A 676 -21.20 14.59 -6.45
N ASP A 677 -21.38 15.18 -7.64
CA ASP A 677 -22.33 14.71 -8.62
C ASP A 677 -21.72 13.59 -9.48
N THR A 678 -20.51 13.84 -9.96
CA THR A 678 -19.77 12.93 -10.83
C THR A 678 -18.43 12.54 -10.23
N VAL A 679 -18.08 11.27 -10.33
CA VAL A 679 -16.71 10.78 -10.14
C VAL A 679 -16.16 10.26 -11.47
N ILE A 680 -14.94 10.68 -11.81
CA ILE A 680 -14.19 10.14 -12.94
C ILE A 680 -13.00 9.38 -12.36
N ILE A 681 -12.89 8.10 -12.71
CA ILE A 681 -11.84 7.20 -12.25
C ILE A 681 -10.98 6.86 -13.45
N ASP A 682 -9.79 7.46 -13.53
CA ASP A 682 -8.79 7.15 -14.56
C ASP A 682 -7.93 5.96 -14.13
N GLU A 683 -7.38 5.25 -15.10
CA GLU A 683 -6.65 3.98 -14.90
C GLU A 683 -7.45 2.94 -14.07
N ALA A 684 -8.76 2.89 -14.29
CA ALA A 684 -9.68 2.05 -13.51
C ALA A 684 -9.40 0.54 -13.61
N SER A 685 -8.70 0.09 -14.66
CA SER A 685 -8.30 -1.31 -14.83
C SER A 685 -7.26 -1.79 -13.81
N GLN A 686 -6.62 -0.86 -13.08
CA GLN A 686 -5.57 -1.14 -12.11
C GLN A 686 -6.07 -1.21 -10.66
N ILE A 687 -7.38 -1.04 -10.43
CA ILE A 687 -7.96 -0.91 -9.11
C ILE A 687 -8.73 -2.19 -8.76
N LEU A 688 -8.43 -2.78 -7.60
CA LEU A 688 -9.16 -3.93 -7.06
C LEU A 688 -10.58 -3.51 -6.64
N GLU A 689 -11.56 -4.34 -6.96
CA GLU A 689 -12.98 -4.08 -6.69
C GLU A 689 -13.32 -3.69 -5.23
N PRO A 690 -12.73 -4.32 -4.17
CA PRO A 690 -12.97 -3.92 -2.78
C PRO A 690 -12.64 -2.46 -2.46
N GLN A 691 -11.73 -1.84 -3.21
CA GLN A 691 -11.32 -0.46 -3.00
C GLN A 691 -12.38 0.54 -3.50
N LEU A 692 -13.28 0.11 -4.39
CA LEU A 692 -14.26 0.98 -5.06
C LEU A 692 -15.69 0.71 -4.63
N ILE A 693 -16.11 -0.55 -4.49
CA ILE A 693 -17.53 -0.94 -4.45
C ILE A 693 -18.39 -0.16 -3.43
N GLY A 694 -17.82 0.15 -2.26
CA GLY A 694 -18.49 0.93 -1.22
C GLY A 694 -18.54 2.44 -1.45
N LEU A 695 -17.78 2.97 -2.40
CA LEU A 695 -17.78 4.39 -2.76
C LEU A 695 -18.77 4.71 -3.88
N LEU A 696 -19.22 3.74 -4.67
CA LEU A 696 -19.87 4.05 -5.94
C LEU A 696 -21.33 4.50 -5.77
N GLY A 697 -22.02 3.95 -4.78
CA GLY A 697 -23.45 4.19 -4.56
C GLY A 697 -23.83 5.61 -4.12
N GLN A 698 -22.86 6.48 -3.82
CA GLN A 698 -23.07 7.86 -3.38
C GLN A 698 -23.00 8.89 -4.52
N PHE A 699 -22.58 8.51 -5.74
CA PHE A 699 -22.47 9.43 -6.87
C PHE A 699 -23.65 9.26 -7.82
N LYS A 700 -24.07 10.36 -8.46
CA LYS A 700 -25.11 10.33 -9.49
C LYS A 700 -24.58 9.74 -10.79
N ARG A 701 -23.28 9.96 -11.06
CA ARG A 701 -22.60 9.50 -12.28
C ARG A 701 -21.19 9.03 -11.96
N ILE A 702 -20.84 7.87 -12.48
CA ILE A 702 -19.52 7.26 -12.35
C ILE A 702 -18.96 7.03 -13.74
N ILE A 703 -17.82 7.60 -14.05
CA ILE A 703 -17.14 7.39 -15.33
C ILE A 703 -15.85 6.63 -15.05
N PHE A 704 -15.77 5.40 -15.52
CA PHE A 704 -14.53 4.62 -15.48
C PHE A 704 -13.81 4.75 -16.81
N ILE A 705 -12.52 5.07 -16.74
CA ILE A 705 -11.64 5.19 -17.89
C ILE A 705 -10.47 4.25 -17.64
N GLY A 706 -10.19 3.36 -18.60
CA GLY A 706 -9.13 2.39 -18.41
C GLY A 706 -8.86 1.54 -19.64
N ASP A 707 -7.92 0.62 -19.48
CA ASP A 707 -7.54 -0.34 -20.50
C ASP A 707 -7.31 -1.71 -19.87
N HIS A 708 -8.26 -2.62 -20.08
CA HIS A 708 -8.22 -3.97 -19.54
C HIS A 708 -7.21 -4.88 -20.27
N LEU A 709 -6.57 -4.41 -21.35
CA LEU A 709 -5.46 -5.11 -22.00
C LEU A 709 -4.08 -4.57 -21.60
N GLN A 710 -4.04 -3.53 -20.76
CA GLN A 710 -2.82 -3.06 -20.07
C GLN A 710 -2.76 -3.65 -18.65
N LEU A 711 -1.89 -3.10 -17.80
CA LEU A 711 -1.61 -3.64 -16.47
C LEU A 711 -2.90 -3.87 -15.66
N PRO A 712 -3.10 -5.08 -15.10
CA PRO A 712 -4.22 -5.35 -14.20
C PRO A 712 -4.00 -4.71 -12.83
N ALA A 713 -5.01 -4.81 -11.99
CA ALA A 713 -4.84 -4.60 -10.56
C ALA A 713 -3.82 -5.61 -9.99
N VAL A 714 -2.94 -5.14 -9.10
CA VAL A 714 -1.91 -5.99 -8.49
C VAL A 714 -2.49 -6.73 -7.29
N SER A 715 -2.45 -8.06 -7.36
CA SER A 715 -2.89 -9.00 -6.31
C SER A 715 -1.74 -9.93 -5.94
N LEU A 716 -1.64 -10.31 -4.67
CA LEU A 716 -0.65 -11.32 -4.24
C LEU A 716 -1.17 -12.75 -4.38
N GLN A 717 -2.49 -12.93 -4.52
CA GLN A 717 -3.12 -14.21 -4.79
C GLN A 717 -2.80 -14.76 -6.17
N SER A 718 -2.62 -16.08 -6.23
CA SER A 718 -2.52 -16.77 -7.51
C SER A 718 -3.86 -16.74 -8.26
N GLU A 719 -3.82 -17.02 -9.57
CA GLU A 719 -5.04 -17.17 -10.37
C GLU A 719 -5.98 -18.25 -9.80
N GLU A 720 -5.42 -19.33 -9.24
CA GLU A 720 -6.22 -20.39 -8.62
C GLU A 720 -6.95 -19.91 -7.36
N GLU A 721 -6.29 -19.12 -6.52
CA GLU A 721 -6.87 -18.58 -5.27
C GLU A 721 -7.97 -17.56 -5.56
N ALA A 722 -7.80 -16.73 -6.59
CA ALA A 722 -8.74 -15.67 -6.95
C ALA A 722 -9.93 -16.16 -7.80
N ASN A 723 -9.85 -17.37 -8.36
CA ASN A 723 -10.90 -17.94 -9.22
C ASN A 723 -12.20 -18.24 -8.47
N ILE A 724 -13.31 -17.96 -9.15
CA ILE A 724 -14.68 -18.17 -8.65
C ILE A 724 -15.30 -19.35 -9.36
N ASN A 725 -15.67 -20.36 -8.57
CA ASN A 725 -16.24 -21.61 -9.06
C ASN A 725 -17.76 -21.71 -8.92
N THR A 726 -18.40 -20.75 -8.23
CA THR A 726 -19.85 -20.76 -8.03
C THR A 726 -20.60 -20.24 -9.25
N GLU A 727 -21.58 -21.02 -9.72
CA GLU A 727 -22.36 -20.69 -10.92
C GLU A 727 -23.19 -19.41 -10.72
N GLU A 728 -23.64 -19.14 -9.50
CA GLU A 728 -24.38 -17.92 -9.14
C GLU A 728 -23.59 -16.64 -9.44
N LEU A 729 -22.26 -16.65 -9.26
CA LEU A 729 -21.40 -15.50 -9.54
C LEU A 729 -20.93 -15.48 -10.99
N LYS A 730 -20.60 -16.63 -11.56
CA LYS A 730 -20.21 -16.73 -12.98
C LYS A 730 -21.31 -16.24 -13.92
N THR A 731 -22.57 -16.58 -13.64
CA THR A 731 -23.73 -16.17 -14.45
C THR A 731 -23.90 -14.65 -14.54
N ILE A 732 -23.42 -13.91 -13.55
CA ILE A 732 -23.42 -12.43 -13.53
C ILE A 732 -22.08 -11.82 -13.95
N GLY A 733 -21.13 -12.64 -14.42
CA GLY A 733 -19.83 -12.22 -14.94
C GLY A 733 -18.73 -12.06 -13.90
N ILE A 734 -18.92 -12.57 -12.67
CA ILE A 734 -17.88 -12.59 -11.63
C ILE A 734 -17.21 -13.97 -11.67
N SER A 735 -16.07 -14.07 -12.34
CA SER A 735 -15.30 -15.31 -12.46
C SER A 735 -13.97 -15.31 -11.72
N ASN A 736 -13.41 -14.13 -11.41
CA ASN A 736 -12.10 -13.99 -10.78
C ASN A 736 -11.97 -12.60 -10.13
N PHE A 737 -11.44 -12.51 -8.91
CA PHE A 737 -11.28 -11.22 -8.21
C PHE A 737 -9.95 -10.48 -8.45
N ASN A 738 -9.00 -11.08 -9.16
CA ASN A 738 -7.87 -10.35 -9.73
C ASN A 738 -8.34 -9.40 -10.86
N GLN A 739 -9.51 -9.65 -11.46
CA GLN A 739 -10.11 -8.73 -12.42
C GLN A 739 -10.58 -7.45 -11.71
N SER A 740 -10.26 -6.30 -12.32
CA SER A 740 -10.80 -5.02 -11.87
C SER A 740 -12.31 -4.94 -12.07
N LEU A 741 -12.98 -4.10 -11.28
CA LEU A 741 -14.40 -3.80 -11.46
C LEU A 741 -14.69 -3.26 -12.88
N PHE A 742 -13.77 -2.45 -13.43
CA PHE A 742 -13.87 -1.91 -14.78
C PHE A 742 -13.90 -3.02 -15.83
N GLU A 743 -12.91 -3.92 -15.80
CA GLU A 743 -12.79 -5.04 -16.74
C GLU A 743 -14.04 -5.93 -16.65
N ARG A 744 -14.44 -6.28 -15.43
CA ARG A 744 -15.61 -7.12 -15.19
C ARG A 744 -16.89 -6.53 -15.77
N LEU A 745 -17.21 -5.28 -15.43
CA LEU A 745 -18.42 -4.62 -15.92
C LEU A 745 -18.36 -4.36 -17.43
N TYR A 746 -17.17 -4.08 -17.99
CA TYR A 746 -16.99 -3.87 -19.42
C TYR A 746 -17.29 -5.14 -20.21
N LEU A 747 -16.70 -6.26 -19.81
CA LEU A 747 -16.99 -7.56 -20.42
C LEU A 747 -18.44 -7.96 -20.22
N ARG A 748 -19.04 -7.66 -19.06
CA ARG A 748 -20.47 -7.88 -18.81
C ARG A 748 -21.35 -7.10 -19.78
N CYS A 749 -21.12 -5.80 -19.95
CA CYS A 749 -21.85 -4.97 -20.89
C CYS A 749 -21.70 -5.46 -22.34
N LYS A 750 -20.47 -5.81 -22.75
CA LYS A 750 -20.19 -6.37 -24.09
C LYS A 750 -20.97 -7.67 -24.33
N ASN A 751 -20.90 -8.61 -23.39
CA ASN A 751 -21.52 -9.93 -23.51
C ASN A 751 -23.06 -9.89 -23.45
N GLN A 752 -23.63 -8.94 -22.71
CA GLN A 752 -25.09 -8.77 -22.59
C GLN A 752 -25.69 -7.82 -23.63
N GLY A 753 -24.86 -7.23 -24.51
CA GLY A 753 -25.33 -6.27 -25.52
C GLY A 753 -25.77 -4.91 -24.95
N TRP A 754 -25.28 -4.52 -23.77
CA TRP A 754 -25.58 -3.23 -23.14
C TRP A 754 -24.71 -2.12 -23.71
N SER A 755 -24.85 -1.85 -25.00
CA SER A 755 -24.02 -0.89 -25.76
C SER A 755 -24.11 0.55 -25.27
N HIS A 756 -25.15 0.92 -24.52
CA HIS A 756 -25.29 2.24 -23.91
C HIS A 756 -24.43 2.44 -22.65
N GLY A 757 -23.86 1.37 -22.09
CA GLY A 757 -23.05 1.41 -20.87
C GLY A 757 -21.54 1.54 -21.08
N TYR A 758 -21.07 1.48 -22.33
CA TYR A 758 -19.64 1.53 -22.65
C TYR A 758 -19.35 2.16 -24.01
N ALA A 759 -18.10 2.56 -24.22
CA ALA A 759 -17.57 2.93 -25.53
C ALA A 759 -16.07 2.61 -25.63
N ILE A 760 -15.54 2.68 -26.85
CA ILE A 760 -14.15 2.40 -27.17
C ILE A 760 -13.56 3.61 -27.88
N LEU A 761 -12.35 4.03 -27.50
CA LEU A 761 -11.55 4.95 -28.30
C LEU A 761 -10.69 4.15 -29.27
N ASN A 762 -10.73 4.48 -30.55
CA ASN A 762 -9.99 3.81 -31.62
C ASN A 762 -8.89 4.70 -32.23
N ARG A 763 -9.02 6.04 -32.17
CA ARG A 763 -8.05 6.97 -32.73
C ARG A 763 -6.92 7.29 -31.78
N GLN A 764 -5.69 6.96 -32.15
CA GLN A 764 -4.49 7.16 -31.37
C GLN A 764 -3.62 8.29 -31.92
N GLY A 765 -3.04 9.06 -30.99
CA GLY A 765 -2.26 10.27 -31.22
C GLY A 765 -0.82 10.18 -30.72
N ARG A 766 -0.22 8.99 -30.64
CA ARG A 766 1.06 8.77 -29.96
C ARG A 766 2.08 8.01 -30.81
N MET A 767 1.73 6.80 -31.24
CA MET A 767 2.65 5.86 -31.84
C MET A 767 2.80 6.11 -33.34
N ASN A 768 4.02 5.99 -33.83
CA ASN A 768 4.33 5.82 -35.23
C ASN A 768 3.51 4.65 -35.84
N PRO A 769 3.06 4.75 -37.11
CA PRO A 769 2.28 3.68 -37.76
C PRO A 769 2.93 2.29 -37.70
N GLU A 770 4.25 2.20 -37.86
CA GLU A 770 4.98 0.92 -37.81
C GLU A 770 4.94 0.30 -36.42
N ILE A 771 5.13 1.12 -35.37
CA ILE A 771 5.02 0.67 -33.97
C ILE A 771 3.58 0.29 -33.65
N MET A 772 2.60 1.09 -34.07
CA MET A 772 1.17 0.86 -33.81
C MET A 772 0.67 -0.46 -34.43
N ALA A 773 1.24 -0.88 -35.57
CA ALA A 773 0.81 -2.07 -36.29
C ALA A 773 0.87 -3.35 -35.43
N PHE A 774 1.93 -3.52 -34.62
CA PHE A 774 2.07 -4.67 -33.73
C PHE A 774 0.98 -4.73 -32.64
N PRO A 775 0.84 -3.76 -31.73
CA PRO A 775 -0.17 -3.81 -30.68
C PRO A 775 -1.59 -3.76 -31.23
N SER A 776 -1.84 -3.02 -32.32
CA SER A 776 -3.16 -2.99 -32.98
C SER A 776 -3.59 -4.39 -33.41
N LYS A 777 -2.70 -5.14 -34.07
CA LYS A 777 -2.96 -6.52 -34.50
C LYS A 777 -3.03 -7.52 -33.34
N MET A 778 -2.10 -7.41 -32.38
CA MET A 778 -1.93 -8.41 -31.32
C MET A 778 -2.96 -8.26 -30.20
N PHE A 779 -3.27 -7.03 -29.78
CA PHE A 779 -4.11 -6.77 -28.61
C PHE A 779 -5.47 -6.15 -28.98
N TYR A 780 -5.54 -5.31 -30.02
CA TYR A 780 -6.74 -4.49 -30.26
C TYR A 780 -7.54 -4.86 -31.51
N GLU A 781 -7.43 -6.10 -32.00
CA GLU A 781 -8.20 -6.62 -33.15
C GLU A 781 -8.13 -5.72 -34.42
N ASN A 782 -6.99 -5.07 -34.66
CA ASN A 782 -6.79 -4.05 -35.71
C ASN A 782 -7.74 -2.83 -35.64
N LYS A 783 -8.27 -2.50 -34.46
CA LYS A 783 -9.19 -1.36 -34.28
C LYS A 783 -8.49 -0.01 -34.06
N LEU A 784 -7.15 0.05 -33.97
CA LEU A 784 -6.46 1.32 -33.77
C LEU A 784 -6.23 2.05 -35.10
N GLU A 785 -6.60 3.32 -35.12
CA GLU A 785 -6.47 4.24 -36.25
C GLU A 785 -5.66 5.47 -35.86
N LEU A 786 -4.98 6.12 -36.81
CA LEU A 786 -4.22 7.35 -36.56
C LEU A 786 -5.15 8.56 -36.48
N LEU A 787 -4.88 9.48 -35.54
CA LEU A 787 -5.52 10.79 -35.56
C LEU A 787 -5.15 11.56 -36.84
N PRO A 788 -6.10 12.24 -37.50
CA PRO A 788 -5.83 13.00 -38.74
C PRO A 788 -4.72 14.05 -38.60
N SER A 789 -4.51 14.60 -37.41
CA SER A 789 -3.45 15.57 -37.12
C SER A 789 -2.05 14.97 -37.18
N LEU A 790 -1.89 13.69 -36.83
CA LEU A 790 -0.59 13.00 -36.80
C LEU A 790 -0.14 12.54 -38.18
N ASN A 791 -1.09 12.27 -39.08
CA ASN A 791 -0.78 12.04 -40.50
C ASN A 791 -0.12 13.27 -41.17
N LYS A 792 -0.15 14.45 -40.54
CA LYS A 792 0.42 15.71 -41.06
C LYS A 792 1.69 16.16 -40.32
N SER A 793 2.01 15.61 -39.15
CA SER A 793 3.22 15.95 -38.39
C SER A 793 4.38 15.05 -38.81
N SER A 794 5.50 15.67 -39.12
CA SER A 794 6.77 15.00 -39.43
C SER A 794 7.20 14.07 -38.28
N GLN A 795 7.47 12.81 -38.60
CA GLN A 795 8.06 11.85 -37.67
C GLN A 795 9.48 12.33 -37.35
N LEU A 796 9.83 12.40 -36.07
CA LEU A 796 11.07 13.02 -35.58
C LEU A 796 12.31 12.54 -36.36
N PHE A 797 12.42 11.21 -36.51
CA PHE A 797 13.56 10.55 -37.15
C PHE A 797 13.63 10.74 -38.67
N ASP A 798 12.52 11.05 -39.34
CA ASP A 798 12.51 11.29 -40.79
C ASP A 798 13.26 12.57 -41.18
N GLN A 799 13.47 13.47 -40.20
CA GLN A 799 14.16 14.74 -40.39
C GLN A 799 15.66 14.68 -40.08
N PHE A 800 16.14 13.56 -39.55
CA PHE A 800 17.51 13.47 -39.06
C PHE A 800 18.51 13.32 -40.21
N LYS A 801 19.58 14.11 -40.15
CA LYS A 801 20.76 13.93 -41.01
C LYS A 801 21.61 12.81 -40.44
N ILE A 802 21.86 11.79 -41.26
CA ILE A 802 22.62 10.59 -40.89
C ILE A 802 24.12 10.86 -41.10
N THR A 803 24.96 10.45 -40.14
CA THR A 803 26.42 10.53 -40.21
C THR A 803 27.04 9.13 -40.03
N HIS A 804 28.34 8.99 -40.32
CA HIS A 804 29.04 7.70 -40.31
C HIS A 804 29.16 7.01 -38.93
N HIS A 805 28.92 7.72 -37.83
CA HIS A 805 29.11 7.20 -36.46
C HIS A 805 27.86 6.55 -35.84
N VAL A 806 26.73 6.56 -36.55
CA VAL A 806 25.46 6.01 -36.07
C VAL A 806 25.05 4.87 -36.99
N ASN A 807 24.67 3.72 -36.41
CA ASN A 807 24.14 2.62 -37.21
C ASN A 807 22.88 3.09 -37.95
N HIS A 808 22.92 3.10 -39.29
CA HIS A 808 21.82 3.60 -40.13
C HIS A 808 20.49 2.92 -39.82
N ALA A 809 20.51 1.67 -39.35
CA ALA A 809 19.30 0.94 -38.99
C ALA A 809 18.54 1.55 -37.81
N LEU A 810 19.20 2.30 -36.91
CA LEU A 810 18.56 3.04 -35.82
C LEU A 810 17.73 4.25 -36.31
N VAL A 811 17.94 4.69 -37.56
CA VAL A 811 17.23 5.82 -38.16
C VAL A 811 16.16 5.37 -39.14
N SER A 812 16.45 4.33 -39.94
CA SER A 812 15.57 3.88 -41.03
C SER A 812 14.42 2.98 -40.59
N ASN A 813 14.39 2.53 -39.35
CA ASN A 813 13.39 1.57 -38.85
C ASN A 813 12.77 2.10 -37.55
N ARG A 814 11.55 1.66 -37.24
CA ARG A 814 10.84 2.05 -36.01
C ARG A 814 10.70 0.90 -35.00
N MET A 815 10.95 -0.33 -35.44
CA MET A 815 10.89 -1.56 -34.63
C MET A 815 12.18 -2.38 -34.84
N ILE A 816 13.03 -2.45 -33.82
CA ILE A 816 14.36 -3.07 -33.91
C ILE A 816 14.52 -4.18 -32.86
N PHE A 817 15.22 -5.25 -33.22
CA PHE A 817 15.65 -6.30 -32.30
C PHE A 817 17.18 -6.42 -32.34
N ILE A 818 17.81 -6.46 -31.16
CA ILE A 818 19.26 -6.65 -30.98
C ILE A 818 19.47 -7.87 -30.08
N SER A 819 20.09 -8.91 -30.63
CA SER A 819 20.38 -10.12 -29.86
C SER A 819 21.49 -9.89 -28.84
N SER A 820 21.29 -10.33 -27.61
CA SER A 820 22.30 -10.25 -26.54
C SER A 820 23.22 -11.48 -26.44
N THR A 821 23.24 -12.35 -27.47
CA THR A 821 24.06 -13.58 -27.47
C THR A 821 25.51 -13.28 -27.88
N THR A 822 26.48 -13.57 -27.01
CA THR A 822 27.90 -13.60 -27.36
C THR A 822 28.36 -15.01 -27.72
N SER A 823 29.25 -15.10 -28.72
CA SER A 823 30.07 -16.27 -28.98
C SER A 823 31.23 -16.34 -27.98
N ASN A 824 30.97 -16.68 -26.71
CA ASN A 824 31.86 -17.46 -25.83
C ASN A 824 31.48 -17.37 -24.35
N THR A 825 31.83 -18.45 -23.68
CA THR A 825 31.60 -18.89 -22.30
C THR A 825 32.24 -18.02 -21.22
N GLU A 826 31.74 -16.81 -20.92
CA GLU A 826 32.14 -16.12 -19.69
C GLU A 826 30.97 -15.44 -18.96
N THR A 827 30.87 -15.78 -17.67
CA THR A 827 29.88 -15.38 -16.65
C THR A 827 28.44 -15.85 -16.85
N ILE A 828 28.03 -16.79 -15.99
CA ILE A 828 26.62 -17.12 -15.77
C ILE A 828 25.93 -15.82 -15.31
N PRO A 829 24.91 -15.33 -16.04
CA PRO A 829 24.12 -14.19 -15.60
C PRO A 829 23.55 -14.46 -14.21
N ASP A 830 23.64 -13.47 -13.32
CA ASP A 830 22.88 -13.51 -12.07
C ASP A 830 21.37 -13.55 -12.44
N TYR A 831 20.55 -14.21 -11.63
CA TYR A 831 19.15 -14.56 -11.96
C TYR A 831 18.28 -13.35 -12.37
N LYS A 832 18.72 -12.12 -12.06
CA LYS A 832 17.99 -10.87 -12.31
C LYS A 832 18.81 -9.76 -12.98
N THR A 833 20.04 -10.03 -13.45
CA THR A 833 20.86 -9.03 -14.18
C THR A 833 21.52 -9.63 -15.42
N ASN A 834 21.70 -8.79 -16.43
CA ASN A 834 22.43 -9.14 -17.64
C ASN A 834 23.39 -8.00 -18.02
N LYS A 835 24.69 -8.20 -17.79
CA LYS A 835 25.74 -7.22 -18.09
C LYS A 835 25.89 -6.96 -19.59
N ILE A 836 25.71 -7.97 -20.42
CA ILE A 836 25.79 -7.83 -21.89
C ILE A 836 24.66 -6.91 -22.37
N GLU A 837 23.44 -7.13 -21.88
CA GLU A 837 22.32 -6.23 -22.20
C GLU A 837 22.55 -4.81 -21.69
N ALA A 838 23.10 -4.63 -20.48
CA ALA A 838 23.42 -3.30 -19.95
C ALA A 838 24.46 -2.57 -20.83
N HIS A 839 25.50 -3.28 -21.26
CA HIS A 839 26.51 -2.75 -22.17
C HIS A 839 25.91 -2.35 -23.53
N LEU A 840 25.06 -3.21 -24.12
CA LEU A 840 24.35 -2.89 -25.36
C LEU A 840 23.47 -1.66 -25.22
N ILE A 841 22.71 -1.54 -24.11
CA ILE A 841 21.89 -0.35 -23.82
C ILE A 841 22.75 0.91 -23.78
N CYS A 842 23.90 0.86 -23.08
CA CYS A 842 24.83 1.99 -23.02
C CYS A 842 25.28 2.43 -24.41
N ARG A 843 25.63 1.48 -25.29
CA ARG A 843 26.02 1.76 -26.68
C ARG A 843 24.88 2.36 -27.50
N ILE A 844 23.68 1.81 -27.39
CA ILE A 844 22.47 2.31 -28.07
C ILE A 844 22.21 3.76 -27.64
N VAL A 845 22.20 4.03 -26.33
CA VAL A 845 21.98 5.37 -25.78
C VAL A 845 23.06 6.34 -26.27
N SER A 846 24.34 5.93 -26.30
CA SER A 846 25.44 6.74 -26.80
C SER A 846 25.22 7.17 -28.26
N GLN A 847 24.91 6.22 -29.15
CA GLN A 847 24.66 6.52 -30.56
C GLN A 847 23.44 7.43 -30.76
N LEU A 848 22.36 7.20 -30.00
CA LEU A 848 21.15 8.04 -30.07
C LEU A 848 21.40 9.46 -29.54
N ASN A 849 22.18 9.60 -28.47
CA ASN A 849 22.54 10.92 -27.92
C ASN A 849 23.41 11.71 -28.91
N ILE A 850 24.39 11.06 -29.56
CA ILE A 850 25.18 11.65 -30.65
C ILE A 850 24.26 12.11 -31.79
N LEU A 851 23.30 11.28 -32.18
CA LEU A 851 22.34 11.59 -33.25
C LEU A 851 21.48 12.81 -32.92
N TYR A 852 20.95 12.91 -31.70
CA TYR A 852 20.17 14.07 -31.24
C TYR A 852 21.02 15.35 -31.23
N THR A 853 22.23 15.26 -30.66
CA THR A 853 23.17 16.38 -30.58
C THR A 853 23.52 16.91 -31.96
N GLN A 854 23.84 16.03 -32.92
CA GLN A 854 24.19 16.42 -34.29
C GLN A 854 23.03 17.06 -35.07
N ASN A 855 21.79 16.72 -34.70
CA ASN A 855 20.59 17.30 -35.30
C ASN A 855 20.06 18.52 -34.54
N ASN A 856 20.81 19.03 -33.55
CA ASN A 856 20.43 20.16 -32.70
C ASN A 856 19.10 19.94 -31.96
N ILE A 857 18.86 18.71 -31.52
CA ILE A 857 17.67 18.35 -30.73
C ILE A 857 18.13 18.07 -29.31
N GLU A 858 17.45 18.69 -28.36
CA GLU A 858 17.75 18.54 -26.95
C GLU A 858 17.44 17.10 -26.49
N TRP A 859 18.42 16.47 -25.85
CA TRP A 859 18.23 15.17 -25.20
C TRP A 859 17.68 15.37 -23.79
N THR A 860 16.44 14.96 -23.57
CA THR A 860 15.73 15.15 -22.29
C THR A 860 15.19 13.82 -21.77
N THR A 861 14.63 13.83 -20.56
CA THR A 861 13.94 12.68 -19.98
C THR A 861 12.77 12.16 -20.81
N ASP A 862 12.24 12.95 -21.75
CA ASP A 862 11.17 12.55 -22.67
C ASP A 862 11.68 11.88 -23.96
N SER A 863 12.98 12.04 -24.27
CA SER A 863 13.60 11.52 -25.48
C SER A 863 13.74 9.99 -25.45
N CYS A 864 14.28 9.43 -24.36
CA CYS A 864 14.55 8.00 -24.28
C CYS A 864 14.21 7.43 -22.90
N GLY A 865 13.68 6.20 -22.90
CA GLY A 865 13.68 5.41 -21.68
C GLY A 865 13.87 3.93 -21.91
N VAL A 866 14.26 3.27 -20.82
CA VAL A 866 14.66 1.88 -20.78
C VAL A 866 13.72 1.14 -19.83
N ILE A 867 13.09 0.10 -20.35
CA ILE A 867 12.19 -0.77 -19.62
C ILE A 867 12.90 -2.10 -19.38
N THR A 868 12.91 -2.58 -18.14
CA THR A 868 13.47 -3.89 -17.81
C THR A 868 12.71 -4.55 -16.67
N PRO A 869 12.48 -5.88 -16.66
CA PRO A 869 11.62 -6.51 -15.67
C PRO A 869 12.20 -6.48 -14.24
N PHE A 870 13.52 -6.39 -14.10
CA PHE A 870 14.18 -6.52 -12.81
C PHE A 870 14.81 -5.20 -12.36
N ARG A 871 14.53 -4.80 -11.11
CA ARG A 871 15.15 -3.61 -10.50
C ARG A 871 16.67 -3.73 -10.35
N ALA A 872 17.15 -4.97 -10.17
CA ALA A 872 18.57 -5.30 -10.21
C ALA A 872 19.21 -4.88 -11.54
N GLN A 873 18.51 -5.11 -12.66
CA GLN A 873 19.00 -4.71 -13.97
C GLN A 873 18.98 -3.19 -14.15
N ILE A 874 17.97 -2.47 -13.63
CA ILE A 874 17.97 -0.99 -13.64
C ILE A 874 19.28 -0.47 -13.04
N SER A 875 19.62 -1.00 -11.87
CA SER A 875 20.85 -0.68 -11.14
C SER A 875 22.11 -0.99 -11.97
N ASN A 876 22.15 -2.15 -12.62
CA ASN A 876 23.24 -2.57 -13.50
C ASN A 876 23.39 -1.63 -14.73
N ILE A 877 22.27 -1.24 -15.36
CA ILE A 877 22.25 -0.30 -16.50
C ILE A 877 22.72 1.09 -16.06
N VAL A 878 22.23 1.59 -14.93
CA VAL A 878 22.63 2.90 -14.38
C VAL A 878 24.14 2.92 -14.09
N LYS A 879 24.68 1.82 -13.53
CA LYS A 879 26.12 1.69 -13.30
C LYS A 879 26.91 1.78 -14.60
N GLU A 880 26.54 0.99 -15.61
CA GLU A 880 27.21 0.98 -16.92
C GLU A 880 27.19 2.38 -17.58
N LEU A 881 26.04 3.07 -17.54
CA LEU A 881 25.90 4.43 -18.07
C LEU A 881 26.82 5.42 -17.35
N LYS A 882 26.90 5.35 -16.01
CA LYS A 882 27.79 6.20 -15.21
C LYS A 882 29.27 5.96 -15.53
N GLU A 883 29.68 4.70 -15.64
CA GLU A 883 31.06 4.32 -15.98
C GLU A 883 31.47 4.84 -17.36
N ASN A 884 30.53 4.92 -18.30
CA ASN A 884 30.72 5.48 -19.65
C ASN A 884 30.42 7.00 -19.75
N LYS A 885 30.23 7.70 -18.62
CA LYS A 885 29.96 9.15 -18.55
C LYS A 885 28.71 9.61 -19.32
N LEU A 886 27.71 8.74 -19.43
CA LEU A 886 26.39 9.10 -19.96
C LEU A 886 25.49 9.55 -18.82
N ASP A 887 24.75 10.63 -19.05
CA ASP A 887 23.81 11.13 -18.06
C ASP A 887 22.55 10.25 -17.99
N HIS A 888 22.58 9.28 -17.08
CA HIS A 888 21.44 8.43 -16.77
C HIS A 888 20.22 9.21 -16.23
N LEU A 889 20.39 10.41 -15.67
CA LEU A 889 19.27 11.23 -15.18
C LEU A 889 18.46 11.84 -16.33
N ALA A 890 19.05 11.94 -17.52
CA ALA A 890 18.36 12.32 -18.74
C ALA A 890 17.57 11.16 -19.38
N LEU A 891 17.53 9.98 -18.76
CA LEU A 891 16.77 8.82 -19.20
C LEU A 891 15.70 8.45 -18.17
N THR A 892 14.62 7.84 -18.64
CA THR A 892 13.67 7.15 -17.73
C THR A 892 14.00 5.65 -17.72
N ILE A 893 14.51 5.10 -16.61
CA ILE A 893 14.85 3.67 -16.49
C ILE A 893 14.00 3.03 -15.40
N ASP A 894 13.04 2.17 -15.74
CA ASP A 894 12.15 1.53 -14.75
C ASP A 894 11.60 0.16 -15.21
N THR A 895 10.87 -0.53 -14.33
CA THR A 895 10.09 -1.73 -14.67
C THR A 895 8.77 -1.37 -15.32
N VAL A 896 8.20 -2.28 -16.12
CA VAL A 896 6.94 -2.07 -16.86
C VAL A 896 5.82 -1.56 -15.96
N GLU A 897 5.70 -2.13 -14.75
CA GLU A 897 4.63 -1.82 -13.80
C GLU A 897 4.67 -0.37 -13.32
N ARG A 898 5.86 0.22 -13.23
CA ARG A 898 6.06 1.59 -12.76
C ARG A 898 6.43 2.56 -13.88
N TYR A 899 6.68 2.04 -15.10
CA TYR A 899 6.67 2.79 -16.35
C TYR A 899 5.24 3.27 -16.73
N GLN A 900 4.46 3.63 -15.72
CA GLN A 900 3.16 4.25 -15.81
C GLN A 900 3.34 5.75 -15.82
N GLY A 901 3.71 6.26 -16.99
CA GLY A 901 3.47 7.64 -17.37
C GLY A 901 4.47 8.11 -18.41
N GLY A 902 4.02 9.11 -19.16
CA GLY A 902 4.67 9.55 -20.39
C GLY A 902 4.74 8.45 -21.46
N ALA A 903 4.73 8.86 -22.71
CA ALA A 903 5.38 8.09 -23.77
C ALA A 903 6.77 8.71 -23.96
N ARG A 904 7.72 7.95 -24.52
CA ARG A 904 9.02 8.46 -24.93
C ARG A 904 9.15 8.39 -26.43
N ASP A 905 10.00 9.23 -26.98
CA ASP A 905 10.32 9.15 -28.40
C ASP A 905 10.97 7.80 -28.70
N ILE A 906 11.90 7.36 -27.84
CA ILE A 906 12.56 6.06 -27.90
C ILE A 906 12.25 5.22 -26.65
N ILE A 907 11.93 3.94 -26.85
CA ILE A 907 11.86 2.94 -25.78
C ILE A 907 12.81 1.78 -26.09
N ILE A 908 13.64 1.43 -25.12
CA ILE A 908 14.50 0.25 -25.15
C ILE A 908 13.96 -0.77 -24.13
N LEU A 909 13.53 -1.95 -24.58
CA LEU A 909 13.12 -3.05 -23.70
C LEU A 909 14.27 -4.04 -23.54
N SER A 910 14.90 -4.06 -22.36
CA SER A 910 15.92 -5.04 -21.97
C SER A 910 15.30 -6.13 -21.10
N THR A 911 15.29 -7.35 -21.61
CA THR A 911 14.53 -8.47 -21.01
C THR A 911 15.26 -9.20 -19.89
N CYS A 912 16.61 -9.27 -19.92
CA CYS A 912 17.42 -10.09 -19.01
C CYS A 912 17.07 -11.58 -19.00
N ILE A 913 16.29 -12.06 -19.96
CA ILE A 913 15.80 -13.43 -19.98
C ILE A 913 16.84 -14.35 -20.59
N THR A 914 17.22 -15.37 -19.82
CA THR A 914 18.21 -16.38 -20.20
C THR A 914 17.62 -17.79 -20.25
N ASN A 915 16.43 -18.00 -19.68
CA ASN A 915 15.73 -19.29 -19.63
C ASN A 915 14.20 -19.11 -19.58
N SER A 916 13.46 -20.22 -19.71
CA SER A 916 11.99 -20.23 -19.70
C SER A 916 11.36 -19.86 -18.36
N GLU A 917 11.97 -20.27 -17.23
CA GLU A 917 11.41 -19.99 -15.90
C GLU A 917 11.32 -18.48 -15.64
N LEU A 918 12.38 -17.72 -15.97
CA LEU A 918 12.40 -16.26 -15.85
C LEU A 918 11.35 -15.59 -16.73
N LEU A 919 11.10 -16.15 -17.92
CA LEU A 919 10.14 -15.62 -18.88
C LEU A 919 8.70 -15.66 -18.34
N ASP A 920 8.35 -16.73 -17.61
CA ASP A 920 7.04 -16.87 -16.98
C ASP A 920 6.82 -15.82 -15.88
N GLN A 921 7.88 -15.47 -15.11
CA GLN A 921 7.80 -14.47 -14.03
C GLN A 921 7.53 -13.05 -14.54
N ILE A 922 8.05 -12.73 -15.73
CA ILE A 922 7.95 -11.37 -16.28
C ILE A 922 6.72 -11.18 -17.16
N SER A 923 6.03 -12.26 -17.52
CA SER A 923 4.81 -12.23 -18.33
C SER A 923 3.57 -11.98 -17.47
N SER A 924 2.60 -11.22 -17.99
CA SER A 924 1.28 -11.05 -17.35
C SER A 924 0.19 -11.41 -18.35
N LEU A 925 -0.07 -12.71 -18.45
CA LEU A 925 -1.03 -13.25 -19.41
C LEU A 925 -2.47 -12.98 -18.95
N ASN A 926 -3.31 -12.49 -19.85
CA ASN A 926 -4.76 -12.46 -19.64
C ASN A 926 -5.38 -13.84 -19.94
N HIS A 927 -6.70 -13.96 -19.78
CA HIS A 927 -7.45 -15.20 -20.10
C HIS A 927 -7.34 -15.64 -21.57
N GLU A 928 -6.92 -14.75 -22.47
CA GLU A 928 -6.70 -15.02 -23.90
C GLU A 928 -5.23 -15.33 -24.23
N GLY A 929 -4.35 -15.40 -23.22
CA GLY A 929 -2.91 -15.66 -23.39
C GLY A 929 -2.10 -14.47 -23.90
N LEU A 930 -2.64 -13.25 -23.81
CA LEU A 930 -1.98 -12.01 -24.21
C LEU A 930 -1.18 -11.42 -23.05
N ASP A 931 0.08 -11.07 -23.29
CA ASP A 931 0.94 -10.44 -22.28
C ASP A 931 0.67 -8.93 -22.15
N ARG A 932 -0.02 -8.56 -21.07
CA ARG A 932 -0.39 -7.18 -20.72
C ARG A 932 0.84 -6.30 -20.46
N LYS A 933 1.92 -6.86 -19.89
CA LYS A 933 3.16 -6.11 -19.64
C LYS A 933 3.88 -5.79 -20.95
N LEU A 934 3.89 -6.75 -21.88
CA LEU A 934 4.45 -6.54 -23.21
C LEU A 934 3.70 -5.45 -23.98
N ASN A 935 2.36 -5.47 -23.95
CA ASN A 935 1.53 -4.42 -24.54
C ASN A 935 1.90 -3.04 -24.00
N VAL A 936 2.04 -2.92 -22.68
CA VAL A 936 2.45 -1.66 -22.04
C VAL A 936 3.83 -1.24 -22.51
N ALA A 937 4.83 -2.13 -22.48
CA ALA A 937 6.20 -1.79 -22.88
C ALA A 937 6.28 -1.22 -24.30
N VAL A 938 5.67 -1.88 -25.28
CA VAL A 938 5.68 -1.43 -26.69
C VAL A 938 4.96 -0.10 -26.86
N THR A 939 3.80 0.07 -26.20
CA THR A 939 2.91 1.22 -26.41
C THR A 939 3.31 2.50 -25.65
N ARG A 940 4.45 2.45 -24.95
CA ARG A 940 5.13 3.64 -24.39
C ARG A 940 5.99 4.37 -25.41
N THR A 941 6.14 3.82 -26.60
CA THR A 941 6.99 4.37 -27.66
C THR A 941 6.22 5.32 -28.57
N ARG A 942 6.83 6.45 -28.96
CA ARG A 942 6.31 7.33 -30.02
C ARG A 942 6.97 7.03 -31.36
N GLU A 943 8.30 6.98 -31.41
CA GLU A 943 9.06 6.97 -32.67
C GLU A 943 9.92 5.71 -32.87
N LEU A 944 10.65 5.23 -31.86
CA LEU A 944 11.57 4.10 -32.03
C LEU A 944 11.51 3.10 -30.87
N PHE A 945 11.15 1.85 -31.18
CA PHE A 945 11.15 0.74 -30.22
C PHE A 945 12.34 -0.20 -30.50
N ILE A 946 13.11 -0.50 -29.45
CA ILE A 946 14.26 -1.40 -29.53
C ILE A 946 14.11 -2.51 -28.49
N LEU A 947 14.04 -3.76 -28.93
CA LEU A 947 14.07 -4.94 -28.07
C LEU A 947 15.50 -5.47 -27.96
N VAL A 948 16.00 -5.65 -26.74
CA VAL A 948 17.31 -6.23 -26.44
C VAL A 948 17.12 -7.50 -25.60
N GLY A 949 17.66 -8.62 -26.04
CA GLY A 949 17.62 -9.86 -25.27
C GLY A 949 18.04 -11.10 -26.05
N ASN A 950 17.96 -12.26 -25.40
CA ASN A 950 18.33 -13.53 -26.00
C ASN A 950 17.18 -14.05 -26.89
N LYS A 951 17.44 -14.13 -28.20
CA LYS A 951 16.44 -14.55 -29.20
C LYS A 951 15.84 -15.93 -28.92
N GLU A 952 16.68 -16.90 -28.57
CA GLU A 952 16.26 -18.29 -28.36
C GLU A 952 15.38 -18.40 -27.12
N ALA A 953 15.78 -17.79 -26.00
CA ALA A 953 15.03 -17.79 -24.76
C ALA A 953 13.69 -17.06 -24.92
N LEU A 954 13.68 -15.87 -25.53
CA LEU A 954 12.46 -15.10 -25.77
C LEU A 954 11.49 -15.80 -26.72
N SER A 955 12.01 -16.52 -27.73
CA SER A 955 11.18 -17.24 -28.71
C SER A 955 10.43 -18.43 -28.11
N MET A 956 10.72 -18.83 -26.87
CA MET A 956 9.94 -19.84 -26.13
C MET A 956 8.53 -19.35 -25.78
N ASN A 957 8.30 -18.03 -25.71
CA ASN A 957 6.98 -17.45 -25.50
C ASN A 957 6.43 -16.88 -26.82
N GLU A 958 5.21 -17.30 -27.18
CA GLU A 958 4.58 -16.92 -28.45
C GLU A 958 4.33 -15.40 -28.58
N ASN A 959 4.13 -14.67 -27.48
CA ASN A 959 3.98 -13.20 -27.53
C ASN A 959 5.29 -12.53 -27.96
N TYR A 960 6.42 -12.92 -27.36
CA TYR A 960 7.75 -12.38 -27.68
C TYR A 960 8.23 -12.82 -29.06
N LYS A 961 7.97 -14.07 -29.46
CA LYS A 961 8.25 -14.56 -30.81
C LYS A 961 7.56 -13.73 -31.90
N LYS A 962 6.28 -13.38 -31.69
CA LYS A 962 5.54 -12.48 -32.59
C LYS A 962 6.11 -11.06 -32.60
N LEU A 963 6.56 -10.55 -31.45
CA LEU A 963 7.22 -9.25 -31.36
C LEU A 963 8.54 -9.24 -32.14
N ILE A 964 9.41 -10.23 -31.94
CA ILE A 964 10.68 -10.36 -32.67
C ILE A 964 10.41 -10.42 -34.18
N ALA A 965 9.40 -11.16 -34.62
CA ALA A 965 9.01 -11.24 -36.03
C ALA A 965 8.50 -9.91 -36.61
N SER A 966 8.09 -8.95 -35.77
CA SER A 966 7.72 -7.60 -36.19
C SER A 966 8.88 -6.59 -36.15
N CYS A 967 10.05 -7.00 -35.65
CA CYS A 967 11.25 -6.19 -35.59
C CYS A 967 12.22 -6.54 -36.72
N ILE A 968 13.06 -5.58 -37.09
CA ILE A 968 14.25 -5.82 -37.91
C ILE A 968 15.41 -6.15 -36.98
N GLU A 969 16.04 -7.30 -37.20
CA GLU A 969 17.19 -7.75 -36.41
C GLU A 969 18.48 -7.09 -36.92
N ILE A 970 19.23 -6.48 -36.01
CA ILE A 970 20.52 -5.82 -36.31
C ILE A 970 21.60 -6.22 -35.30
N SER A 971 22.86 -6.06 -35.70
CA SER A 971 24.02 -6.17 -34.82
C SER A 971 24.66 -4.80 -34.61
N LEU A 972 25.16 -4.55 -33.41
CA LEU A 972 26.04 -3.43 -33.11
C LEU A 972 27.45 -4.01 -32.99
N GLU A 973 28.21 -4.04 -34.09
CA GLU A 973 29.60 -4.55 -34.09
C GLU A 973 30.49 -3.71 -33.17
N ASP A 974 31.43 -4.34 -32.46
CA ASP A 974 32.50 -3.65 -31.73
C ASP A 974 33.41 -2.94 -32.73
N GLU A 975 33.20 -1.64 -32.95
CA GLU A 975 34.23 -0.83 -33.59
C GLU A 975 35.37 -0.68 -32.56
N ASP A 976 36.46 -1.42 -32.80
CA ASP A 976 37.73 -1.21 -32.12
C ASP A 976 38.03 0.29 -32.09
N HIS A 977 38.20 0.84 -30.89
CA HIS A 977 38.78 2.16 -30.67
C HIS A 977 40.26 2.16 -31.14
N ASN A 978 40.46 2.20 -32.45
CA ASN A 978 41.72 2.51 -33.10
C ASN A 978 41.42 3.50 -34.23
N GLY A 979 41.28 4.77 -33.83
CA GLY A 979 41.14 5.93 -34.72
C GLY A 979 41.38 7.22 -33.96
#